data_AF-E6VT17-F1
#
_entry.id   AF-E6VT17-F1
#
_cell.length_a   1.000
_cell.length_b   1.000
_cell.length_c   1.000
_cell.angle_alpha   90.00
_cell.angle_beta   90.00
_cell.angle_gamma   90.00
#
_symmetry.space_group_name_H-M   'P 1'
#
loop_
_entity.id
_entity.type
_entity.pdbx_description
1 polymer ?
#
loop_
_entity_poly.entity_id
_entity_poly.type
_entity_poly.pdbx_seq_one_letter_code
_entity_poly.pdbx_strand_id
1 'polypeptide(L)'
;MNISFRLIGSVLLIFLIIVGMFAATWMVTSSQQSDSLVINIAGRQRMLAEKLGKEVLAFGAQGDTALRGQIEMTIALFEKSLAALDDSGPVPLTLKPAGPKGELPKASKAASEKLGKVRQHWNNYKALVEQGVATGKPDVAKISDLSEAVLMSMNEAVVLMQQESEGRVTTLLVSQAACVGIAIVIVLLVLYNLKVKLTKPLNYLKEYAEAVAGGDYKSVIRGEYAEELLDLKNATVTMVGALGENMAQAEIRGREAEKSADEARQAVARASEQQAQVRELLDTMGRAASKASRISRDVAESVAQLATQVDEVNHGTDVQRDRMAETATAMEEMNATVLEVARNASNAAQSADRARENARTGAEGVRAAVASIDAIKDQILELNASMGELGKQAENIGKIMNVVTDIADQTNLLALNAAIEAARAGDAGRGFAVVADEVRKLAEKTMQATKEVGDAVSCIQAQARENIKAVETSVQDIVKSTVAANESGEFMAEIVSIVGETASQVESIATASEEQSAASEEINQAVTDVTRIAYETAQGMTRAAQALDAMAAMAADLDAVIRDMTREDAGGEARPAERHAGEHGDKRGNGHAATPARTAPAKAPASHKALSPAASSSSGRAQQKLSDRSGLKSADPGGIMQWADDLSVNIREIDEQHLRLIDLINKLHNAMRTGKGMQATIKVLEELKDYTVFHFSTEEAMFEEHAYSGMINHVAAHKSFVNKVIEFEERILSGKAAVTMEVMNFLKDWLVKHIKGVDKKYSGFFNDRGVY
;
A
#
# COMPACT_ATOMS: atom_id res chain seq x y z
N MET A 1 59.37 -64.14 76.61
CA MET A 1 59.71 -62.98 75.75
C MET A 1 58.47 -62.12 75.70
N ASN A 2 58.48 -60.96 76.35
CA ASN A 2 57.29 -60.10 76.48
C ASN A 2 56.64 -59.85 75.12
N ILE A 3 55.31 -59.74 75.10
CA ILE A 3 54.53 -59.30 73.93
C ILE A 3 55.14 -58.01 73.35
N SER A 4 55.66 -57.14 74.22
CA SER A 4 56.40 -55.93 73.82
C SER A 4 57.64 -56.20 72.95
N PHE A 5 58.44 -57.23 73.20
CA PHE A 5 59.69 -57.48 72.45
C PHE A 5 59.42 -58.02 71.03
N ARG A 6 58.31 -58.73 70.81
CA ARG A 6 57.86 -59.14 69.46
C ARG A 6 57.16 -58.02 68.69
N LEU A 7 56.47 -57.13 69.39
CA LEU A 7 55.89 -55.92 68.80
C LEU A 7 56.97 -54.91 68.39
N ILE A 8 58.02 -54.72 69.19
CA ILE A 8 59.11 -53.78 68.89
C ILE A 8 59.88 -54.17 67.60
N GLY A 9 60.17 -55.46 67.39
CA GLY A 9 60.83 -55.93 66.16
C GLY A 9 59.98 -55.75 64.89
N SER A 10 58.65 -55.79 65.02
CA SER A 10 57.70 -55.59 63.91
C SER A 10 57.48 -54.11 63.60
N VAL A 11 57.49 -53.26 64.64
CA VAL A 11 57.40 -51.79 64.53
C VAL A 11 58.67 -51.20 63.93
N LEU A 12 59.85 -51.73 64.26
CA LEU A 12 61.13 -51.31 63.65
C LEU A 12 61.19 -51.58 62.14
N LEU A 13 60.61 -52.70 61.68
CA LEU A 13 60.55 -53.05 60.26
C LEU A 13 59.61 -52.12 59.48
N ILE A 14 58.44 -51.79 60.06
CA ILE A 14 57.49 -50.83 59.47
C ILE A 14 58.08 -49.41 59.48
N PHE A 15 58.81 -49.04 60.54
CA PHE A 15 59.50 -47.75 60.62
C PHE A 15 60.59 -47.61 59.55
N LEU A 16 61.38 -48.64 59.27
CA LEU A 16 62.37 -48.63 58.18
C LEU A 16 61.73 -48.47 56.79
N ILE A 17 60.54 -49.03 56.56
CA ILE A 17 59.79 -48.86 55.30
C ILE A 17 59.25 -47.44 55.17
N ILE A 18 58.75 -46.85 56.26
CA ILE A 18 58.29 -45.45 56.27
C ILE A 18 59.45 -44.48 56.02
N VAL A 19 60.61 -44.72 56.63
CA VAL A 19 61.83 -43.93 56.38
C VAL A 19 62.30 -44.08 54.93
N GLY A 20 62.25 -45.29 54.37
CA GLY A 20 62.54 -45.53 52.95
C GLY A 20 61.59 -44.81 51.99
N MET A 21 60.29 -44.80 52.28
CA MET A 21 59.29 -44.04 51.52
C MET A 21 59.54 -42.53 51.60
N PHE A 22 59.89 -42.03 52.78
CA PHE A 22 60.21 -40.62 52.97
C PHE A 22 61.48 -40.23 52.20
N ALA A 23 62.52 -41.06 52.22
CA ALA A 23 63.75 -40.84 51.48
C ALA A 23 63.53 -40.88 49.96
N ALA A 24 62.75 -41.82 49.43
CA ALA A 24 62.41 -41.89 48.01
C ALA A 24 61.56 -40.70 47.56
N THR A 25 60.57 -40.31 48.36
CA THR A 25 59.73 -39.14 48.08
C THR A 25 60.53 -37.84 48.15
N TRP A 26 61.45 -37.72 49.11
CA TRP A 26 62.36 -36.58 49.21
C TRP A 26 63.32 -36.53 48.01
N MET A 27 63.91 -37.66 47.62
CA MET A 27 64.86 -37.74 46.50
C MET A 27 64.20 -37.34 45.17
N VAL A 28 62.99 -37.84 44.89
CA VAL A 28 62.27 -37.51 43.65
C VAL A 28 61.71 -36.09 43.69
N THR A 29 61.12 -35.64 44.79
CA THR A 29 60.61 -34.26 44.93
C THR A 29 61.75 -33.24 44.84
N SER A 30 62.91 -33.54 45.44
CA SER A 30 64.11 -32.71 45.32
C SER A 30 64.64 -32.65 43.88
N SER A 31 64.50 -33.74 43.10
CA SER A 31 64.89 -33.76 41.69
C SER A 31 63.93 -32.98 40.77
N GLN A 32 62.70 -32.68 41.23
CA GLN A 32 61.66 -31.98 40.47
C GLN A 32 61.61 -30.46 40.73
N GLN A 33 62.38 -29.95 41.69
CA GLN A 33 62.32 -28.55 42.13
C GLN A 33 62.56 -27.53 41.00
N SER A 34 63.27 -27.93 39.94
CA SER A 34 63.58 -27.08 38.78
C SER A 34 62.82 -27.44 37.50
N ASP A 35 61.99 -28.49 37.50
CA ASP A 35 61.30 -28.98 36.29
C ASP A 35 60.28 -27.96 35.76
N SER A 36 59.58 -27.25 36.65
CA SER A 36 58.66 -26.16 36.27
C SER A 36 59.39 -24.99 35.60
N LEU A 37 60.61 -24.68 36.07
CA LEU A 37 61.43 -23.62 35.50
C LEU A 37 62.03 -24.05 34.15
N VAL A 38 62.50 -25.30 34.03
CA VAL A 38 63.01 -25.87 32.77
C VAL A 38 61.92 -25.84 31.69
N ILE A 39 60.71 -26.31 31.99
CA ILE A 39 59.59 -26.34 31.04
C ILE A 39 59.20 -24.92 30.61
N ASN A 40 59.11 -23.97 31.55
CA ASN A 40 58.74 -22.59 31.25
C ASN A 40 59.78 -21.91 30.33
N ILE A 41 61.08 -22.11 30.62
CA ILE A 41 62.16 -21.54 29.81
C ILE A 41 62.27 -22.22 28.44
N ALA A 42 62.06 -23.54 28.36
CA ALA A 42 62.02 -24.28 27.10
C ALA A 42 60.83 -23.84 26.23
N GLY A 43 59.63 -23.70 26.81
CA GLY A 43 58.47 -23.14 26.13
C GLY A 43 58.70 -21.69 25.64
N ARG A 44 59.43 -20.89 26.43
CA ARG A 44 59.84 -19.54 26.02
C ARG A 44 60.76 -19.53 24.80
N GLN A 45 61.62 -20.53 24.61
CA GLN A 45 62.47 -20.60 23.41
C GLN A 45 61.62 -20.69 22.14
N ARG A 46 60.57 -21.52 22.15
CA ARG A 46 59.64 -21.60 21.02
C ARG A 46 59.04 -20.22 20.71
N MET A 47 58.55 -19.52 21.73
CA MET A 47 58.00 -18.16 21.57
C MET A 47 59.04 -17.17 21.04
N LEU A 48 60.29 -17.23 21.51
CA LEU A 48 61.36 -16.34 21.08
C LEU A 48 61.79 -16.61 19.63
N ALA A 49 61.80 -17.87 19.17
CA ALA A 49 62.05 -18.20 17.77
C ALA A 49 60.95 -17.64 16.84
N GLU A 50 59.67 -17.80 17.21
CA GLU A 50 58.55 -17.18 16.48
C GLU A 50 58.62 -15.65 16.50
N LYS A 51 58.99 -15.07 17.64
CA LYS A 51 59.12 -13.61 17.82
C LYS A 51 60.22 -13.05 16.94
N LEU A 52 61.39 -13.71 16.89
CA LEU A 52 62.51 -13.28 16.05
C LEU A 52 62.15 -13.27 14.57
N GLY A 53 61.46 -14.30 14.07
CA GLY A 53 61.00 -14.33 12.67
C GLY A 53 60.10 -13.13 12.33
N LYS A 54 59.17 -12.78 13.23
CA LYS A 54 58.30 -11.60 13.07
C LYS A 54 59.07 -10.28 13.14
N GLU A 55 60.03 -10.17 14.05
CA GLU A 55 60.88 -8.97 14.19
C GLU A 55 61.74 -8.74 12.95
N VAL A 56 62.29 -9.79 12.35
CA VAL A 56 63.11 -9.70 11.13
C VAL A 56 62.27 -9.37 9.89
N LEU A 57 61.06 -9.93 9.77
CA LEU A 57 60.09 -9.54 8.76
C LEU A 57 59.72 -8.06 8.86
N ALA A 58 59.44 -7.58 10.08
CA ALA A 58 59.13 -6.18 10.35
C ALA A 58 60.32 -5.26 10.04
N PHE A 59 61.54 -5.68 10.39
CA PHE A 59 62.76 -4.94 10.07
C PHE A 59 62.99 -4.82 8.55
N GLY A 60 62.76 -5.89 7.78
CA GLY A 60 62.86 -5.87 6.32
C GLY A 60 61.84 -4.94 5.63
N ALA A 61 60.69 -4.68 6.26
CA ALA A 61 59.66 -3.80 5.73
C ALA A 61 59.86 -2.31 6.07
N GLN A 62 60.46 -1.99 7.23
CA GLN A 62 60.49 -0.62 7.78
C GLN A 62 61.90 -0.06 8.06
N GLY A 63 62.96 -0.88 8.08
CA GLY A 63 64.35 -0.43 8.19
C GLY A 63 64.72 0.31 9.49
N ASP A 64 63.90 0.20 10.55
CA ASP A 64 64.03 0.95 11.79
C ASP A 64 65.19 0.43 12.67
N THR A 65 66.02 1.34 13.19
CA THR A 65 67.12 1.04 14.11
C THR A 65 66.65 0.53 15.47
N ALA A 66 65.43 0.87 15.90
CA ALA A 66 64.84 0.33 17.13
C ALA A 66 64.53 -1.18 17.02
N LEU A 67 64.11 -1.64 15.84
CA LEU A 67 63.86 -3.06 15.54
C LEU A 67 65.15 -3.88 15.54
N ARG A 68 66.27 -3.29 15.07
CA ARG A 68 67.60 -3.92 15.15
C ARG A 68 68.00 -4.23 16.60
N GLY A 69 67.81 -3.28 17.52
CA GLY A 69 68.11 -3.51 18.95
C GLY A 69 67.20 -4.57 19.59
N GLN A 70 65.94 -4.69 19.16
CA GLN A 70 65.04 -5.73 19.61
C GLN A 70 65.44 -7.12 19.10
N ILE A 71 65.82 -7.23 17.82
CA ILE A 71 66.33 -8.47 17.21
C ILE A 71 67.58 -8.97 17.95
N GLU A 72 68.56 -8.09 18.20
CA GLU A 72 69.79 -8.43 18.93
C GLU A 72 69.47 -8.88 20.37
N MET A 73 68.51 -8.22 21.04
CA MET A 73 68.07 -8.62 22.38
C MET A 73 67.36 -9.98 22.38
N THR A 74 66.50 -10.25 21.40
CA THR A 74 65.80 -11.53 21.22
C THR A 74 66.81 -12.66 20.95
N ILE A 75 67.80 -12.43 20.08
CA ILE A 75 68.91 -13.37 19.83
C ILE A 75 69.69 -13.65 21.11
N ALA A 76 70.13 -12.61 21.82
CA ALA A 76 70.92 -12.76 23.04
C ALA A 76 70.17 -13.49 24.16
N LEU A 77 68.85 -13.27 24.26
CA LEU A 77 68.01 -13.97 25.24
C LEU A 77 67.80 -15.43 24.85
N PHE A 78 67.61 -15.72 23.56
CA PHE A 78 67.50 -17.08 23.04
C PHE A 78 68.79 -17.87 23.30
N GLU A 79 69.94 -17.32 22.92
CA GLU A 79 71.23 -18.00 23.13
C GLU A 79 71.55 -18.29 24.59
N LYS A 80 71.34 -17.31 25.49
CA LYS A 80 71.56 -17.51 26.92
C LYS A 80 70.63 -18.57 27.49
N SER A 81 69.39 -18.60 27.03
CA SER A 81 68.41 -19.58 27.52
C SER A 81 68.67 -20.97 26.94
N LEU A 82 69.03 -21.08 25.67
CA LEU A 82 69.38 -22.34 25.01
C LEU A 82 70.66 -22.95 25.59
N ALA A 83 71.66 -22.12 25.91
CA ALA A 83 72.88 -22.57 26.59
C ALA A 83 72.58 -23.08 28.00
N ALA A 84 71.78 -22.33 28.77
CA ALA A 84 71.41 -22.72 30.13
C ALA A 84 70.53 -23.99 30.17
N LEU A 85 69.70 -24.21 29.14
CA LEU A 85 68.91 -25.43 28.99
C LEU A 85 69.77 -26.67 28.70
N ASP A 86 70.93 -26.51 28.07
CA ASP A 86 71.79 -27.63 27.65
C ASP A 86 72.83 -28.00 28.72
N ASP A 87 73.67 -27.04 29.11
CA ASP A 87 74.89 -27.32 29.91
C ASP A 87 74.80 -26.86 31.37
N SER A 88 73.59 -26.54 31.84
CA SER A 88 73.29 -25.90 33.14
C SER A 88 73.84 -24.48 33.30
N GLY A 89 73.12 -23.63 34.01
CA GLY A 89 73.60 -22.28 34.30
C GLY A 89 72.50 -21.25 34.58
N PRO A 90 72.88 -20.00 34.85
CA PRO A 90 71.95 -18.95 35.21
C PRO A 90 71.19 -18.43 33.99
N VAL A 91 69.87 -18.60 33.99
CA VAL A 91 68.95 -18.14 32.94
C VAL A 91 68.09 -16.96 33.41
N PRO A 92 67.90 -15.91 32.59
CA PRO A 92 66.98 -14.83 32.94
C PRO A 92 65.54 -15.36 33.07
N LEU A 93 64.83 -14.96 34.12
CA LEU A 93 63.43 -15.36 34.36
C LEU A 93 62.43 -14.48 33.60
N THR A 94 62.88 -13.33 33.09
CA THR A 94 62.05 -12.36 32.35
C THR A 94 62.55 -12.20 30.91
N LEU A 95 61.76 -11.50 30.08
CA LEU A 95 62.12 -11.17 28.69
C LEU A 95 63.27 -10.14 28.57
N LYS A 96 63.82 -9.67 29.69
CA LYS A 96 64.99 -8.77 29.72
C LYS A 96 66.24 -9.57 30.08
N PRO A 97 67.29 -9.60 29.23
CA PRO A 97 68.51 -10.38 29.50
C PRO A 97 69.25 -10.03 30.80
N ALA A 98 69.02 -8.83 31.34
CA ALA A 98 69.61 -8.32 32.59
C ALA A 98 68.68 -8.47 33.82
N GLY A 99 67.54 -9.14 33.69
CA GLY A 99 66.59 -9.38 34.78
C GLY A 99 67.08 -10.44 35.80
N PRO A 100 66.28 -10.71 36.86
CA PRO A 100 66.59 -11.74 37.85
C PRO A 100 66.78 -13.10 37.16
N LYS A 101 67.82 -13.83 37.57
CA LYS A 101 68.21 -15.10 36.98
C LYS A 101 67.82 -16.26 37.90
N GLY A 102 67.35 -17.36 37.32
CA GLY A 102 67.22 -18.65 37.98
C GLY A 102 68.29 -19.61 37.49
N GLU A 103 68.54 -20.69 38.21
CA GLU A 103 69.49 -21.72 37.78
C GLU A 103 68.75 -22.91 37.18
N LEU A 104 69.22 -23.36 36.02
CA LEU A 104 68.74 -24.57 35.38
C LEU A 104 69.70 -25.73 35.63
N PRO A 105 69.17 -26.94 35.88
CA PRO A 105 69.97 -28.15 35.94
C PRO A 105 70.50 -28.53 34.55
N LYS A 106 71.50 -29.43 34.52
CA LYS A 106 72.06 -29.94 33.25
C LYS A 106 71.02 -30.81 32.55
N ALA A 107 70.86 -30.64 31.24
CA ALA A 107 69.96 -31.47 30.45
C ALA A 107 70.33 -32.95 30.53
N SER A 108 69.32 -33.82 30.37
CA SER A 108 69.56 -35.24 30.14
C SER A 108 70.38 -35.44 28.85
N LYS A 109 71.05 -36.58 28.72
CA LYS A 109 71.85 -36.87 27.52
C LYS A 109 71.00 -36.85 26.23
N ALA A 110 69.74 -37.29 26.31
CA ALA A 110 68.81 -37.28 25.18
C ALA A 110 68.28 -35.87 24.87
N ALA A 111 67.97 -35.07 25.90
CA ALA A 111 67.56 -33.69 25.73
C ALA A 111 68.71 -32.82 25.19
N SER A 112 69.94 -33.02 25.69
CA SER A 112 71.15 -32.33 25.22
C SER A 112 71.45 -32.64 23.75
N GLU A 113 71.24 -33.89 23.29
CA GLU A 113 71.39 -34.25 21.87
C GLU A 113 70.36 -33.51 20.97
N LYS A 114 69.11 -33.39 21.42
CA LYS A 114 68.07 -32.63 20.71
C LYS A 114 68.34 -31.12 20.72
N LEU A 115 68.76 -30.56 21.85
CA LEU A 115 69.18 -29.16 21.95
C LEU A 115 70.42 -28.86 21.10
N GLY A 116 71.31 -29.84 20.91
CA GLY A 116 72.43 -29.75 19.97
C GLY A 116 71.96 -29.53 18.52
N LYS A 117 70.90 -30.24 18.10
CA LYS A 117 70.26 -30.01 16.80
C LYS A 117 69.60 -28.64 16.71
N VAL A 118 68.92 -28.20 17.77
CA VAL A 118 68.37 -26.84 17.86
C VAL A 118 69.48 -25.80 17.70
N ARG A 119 70.61 -25.97 18.39
CA ARG A 119 71.77 -25.07 18.29
C ARG A 119 72.35 -25.04 16.88
N GLN A 120 72.40 -26.18 16.20
CA GLN A 120 72.86 -26.25 14.81
C GLN A 120 71.92 -25.48 13.86
N HIS A 121 70.61 -25.71 13.95
CA HIS A 121 69.63 -24.96 13.15
C HIS A 121 69.63 -23.46 13.51
N TRP A 122 69.77 -23.14 14.79
CA TRP A 122 69.83 -21.78 15.30
C TRP A 122 71.05 -21.02 14.78
N ASN A 123 72.24 -21.63 14.76
CA ASN A 123 73.43 -20.94 14.27
C ASN A 123 73.31 -20.59 12.78
N ASN A 124 72.72 -21.48 11.97
CA ASN A 124 72.44 -21.22 10.56
C ASN A 124 71.39 -20.11 10.39
N TYR A 125 70.33 -20.15 11.21
CA TYR A 125 69.28 -19.14 11.21
C TYR A 125 69.79 -17.75 11.65
N LYS A 126 70.52 -17.70 12.76
CA LYS A 126 71.14 -16.50 13.32
C LYS A 126 72.10 -15.85 12.35
N ALA A 127 73.02 -16.61 11.74
CA ALA A 127 73.99 -16.05 10.78
C ALA A 127 73.29 -15.34 9.62
N LEU A 128 72.18 -15.91 9.14
CA LEU A 128 71.40 -15.35 8.03
C LEU A 128 70.57 -14.13 8.46
N VAL A 129 70.04 -14.14 9.69
CA VAL A 129 69.38 -12.98 10.31
C VAL A 129 70.37 -11.84 10.54
N GLU A 130 71.52 -12.09 11.13
CA GLU A 130 72.56 -11.08 11.39
C GLU A 130 73.12 -10.51 10.07
N GLN A 131 73.30 -11.34 9.04
CA GLN A 131 73.65 -10.88 7.69
C GLN A 131 72.55 -9.98 7.09
N GLY A 132 71.28 -10.38 7.22
CA GLY A 132 70.14 -9.60 6.74
C GLY A 132 69.98 -8.25 7.45
N VAL A 133 70.26 -8.22 8.76
CA VAL A 133 70.23 -7.01 9.59
C VAL A 133 71.43 -6.09 9.30
N ALA A 134 72.62 -6.65 9.08
CA ALA A 134 73.82 -5.87 8.74
C ALA A 134 73.74 -5.24 7.34
N THR A 135 73.11 -5.93 6.38
CA THR A 135 72.93 -5.46 4.99
C THR A 135 71.66 -4.64 4.79
N GLY A 136 70.73 -4.65 5.76
CA GLY A 136 69.44 -3.95 5.69
C GLY A 136 68.40 -4.61 4.78
N LYS A 137 68.70 -5.78 4.20
CA LYS A 137 67.80 -6.54 3.29
C LYS A 137 67.79 -8.02 3.66
N PRO A 138 66.97 -8.44 4.65
CA PRO A 138 66.87 -9.86 5.02
C PRO A 138 66.24 -10.71 3.91
N ASP A 139 66.82 -11.88 3.61
CA ASP A 139 66.27 -12.88 2.68
C ASP A 139 65.11 -13.63 3.34
N VAL A 140 63.92 -13.02 3.26
CA VAL A 140 62.71 -13.44 3.98
C VAL A 140 62.33 -14.90 3.74
N ALA A 141 62.48 -15.41 2.51
CA ALA A 141 62.11 -16.78 2.17
C ALA A 141 62.99 -17.80 2.90
N LYS A 142 64.32 -17.62 2.86
CA LYS A 142 65.25 -18.51 3.58
C LYS A 142 65.16 -18.37 5.09
N ILE A 143 64.86 -17.16 5.58
CA ILE A 143 64.65 -16.90 7.02
C ILE A 143 63.40 -17.65 7.49
N SER A 144 62.32 -17.65 6.71
CA SER A 144 61.10 -18.40 7.04
C SER A 144 61.39 -19.91 7.13
N ASP A 145 62.02 -20.50 6.12
CA ASP A 145 62.33 -21.93 6.09
C ASP A 145 63.25 -22.38 7.24
N LEU A 146 64.30 -21.59 7.53
CA LEU A 146 65.19 -21.87 8.66
C LEU A 146 64.52 -21.64 10.01
N SER A 147 63.61 -20.68 10.12
CA SER A 147 62.84 -20.44 11.35
C SER A 147 61.92 -21.62 11.66
N GLU A 148 61.33 -22.23 10.64
CA GLU A 148 60.51 -23.44 10.80
C GLU A 148 61.34 -24.63 11.27
N ALA A 149 62.56 -24.80 10.73
CA ALA A 149 63.49 -25.83 11.19
C ALA A 149 63.91 -25.65 12.67
N VAL A 150 64.17 -24.40 13.10
CA VAL A 150 64.43 -24.08 14.52
C VAL A 150 63.21 -24.38 15.38
N LEU A 151 62.01 -24.02 14.91
CA LEU A 151 60.76 -24.25 15.66
C LEU A 151 60.42 -25.73 15.79
N MET A 152 60.56 -26.52 14.73
CA MET A 152 60.32 -27.96 14.77
C MET A 152 61.30 -28.67 15.70
N SER A 153 62.61 -28.39 15.55
CA SER A 153 63.63 -28.99 16.43
C SER A 153 63.47 -28.53 17.89
N MET A 154 63.09 -27.28 18.13
CA MET A 154 62.79 -26.79 19.49
C MET A 154 61.54 -27.45 20.06
N ASN A 155 60.49 -27.63 19.27
CA ASN A 155 59.27 -28.29 19.71
C ASN A 155 59.53 -29.75 20.09
N GLU A 156 60.36 -30.48 19.32
CA GLU A 156 60.81 -31.81 19.71
C GLU A 156 61.56 -31.82 21.04
N ALA A 157 62.46 -30.85 21.27
CA ALA A 157 63.20 -30.74 22.52
C ALA A 157 62.28 -30.41 23.71
N VAL A 158 61.33 -29.50 23.54
CA VAL A 158 60.34 -29.12 24.56
C VAL A 158 59.44 -30.31 24.92
N VAL A 159 58.93 -31.02 23.91
CA VAL A 159 58.07 -32.20 24.14
C VAL A 159 58.85 -33.30 24.85
N LEU A 160 60.11 -33.54 24.50
CA LEU A 160 60.94 -34.52 25.19
C LEU A 160 61.18 -34.14 26.66
N MET A 161 61.48 -32.87 26.95
CA MET A 161 61.63 -32.38 28.33
C MET A 161 60.34 -32.45 29.13
N GLN A 162 59.20 -32.19 28.50
CA GLN A 162 57.87 -32.36 29.08
C GLN A 162 57.63 -33.84 29.44
N GLN A 163 57.92 -34.76 28.51
CA GLN A 163 57.78 -36.21 28.73
C GLN A 163 58.74 -36.75 29.80
N GLU A 164 59.98 -36.25 29.89
CA GLU A 164 60.91 -36.63 30.96
C GLU A 164 60.42 -36.17 32.35
N SER A 165 59.86 -34.96 32.43
CA SER A 165 59.26 -34.44 33.67
C SER A 165 58.04 -35.26 34.11
N GLU A 166 57.13 -35.55 33.17
CA GLU A 166 55.97 -36.41 33.41
C GLU A 166 56.38 -37.86 33.76
N GLY A 167 57.49 -38.36 33.18
CA GLY A 167 58.12 -39.64 33.48
C GLY A 167 58.63 -39.75 34.92
N ARG A 168 59.16 -38.65 35.48
CA ARG A 168 59.58 -38.61 36.90
C ARG A 168 58.39 -38.64 37.85
N VAL A 169 57.28 -37.99 37.48
CA VAL A 169 56.01 -38.03 38.25
C VAL A 169 55.40 -39.43 38.23
N THR A 170 55.42 -40.12 37.08
CA THR A 170 54.98 -41.52 37.00
C THR A 170 55.90 -42.47 37.75
N THR A 171 57.21 -42.26 37.74
CA THR A 171 58.18 -43.03 38.54
C THR A 171 57.95 -42.82 40.05
N LEU A 172 57.57 -41.61 40.49
CA LEU A 172 57.15 -41.33 41.86
C LEU A 172 55.90 -42.15 42.24
N LEU A 173 54.87 -42.14 41.40
CA LEU A 173 53.62 -42.85 41.65
C LEU A 173 53.83 -44.37 41.69
N VAL A 174 54.65 -44.93 40.79
CA VAL A 174 54.94 -46.38 40.74
C VAL A 174 55.83 -46.83 41.90
N SER A 175 56.85 -46.05 42.28
CA SER A 175 57.69 -46.38 43.44
C SER A 175 56.91 -46.29 44.76
N GLN A 176 56.02 -45.31 44.91
CA GLN A 176 55.11 -45.23 46.05
C GLN A 176 54.12 -46.40 46.09
N ALA A 177 53.56 -46.79 44.95
CA ALA A 177 52.67 -47.96 44.87
C ALA A 177 53.40 -49.28 45.22
N ALA A 178 54.66 -49.45 44.80
CA ALA A 178 55.46 -50.63 45.16
C ALA A 178 55.80 -50.68 46.66
N CYS A 179 56.17 -49.54 47.27
CA CYS A 179 56.39 -49.46 48.72
C CYS A 179 55.13 -49.73 49.53
N VAL A 180 53.98 -49.22 49.09
CA VAL A 180 52.67 -49.51 49.70
C VAL A 180 52.33 -51.00 49.55
N GLY A 181 52.60 -51.61 48.40
CA GLY A 181 52.39 -53.05 48.18
C GLY A 181 53.24 -53.93 49.11
N ILE A 182 54.52 -53.61 49.29
CA ILE A 182 55.42 -54.33 50.20
C ILE A 182 55.01 -54.10 51.67
N ALA A 183 54.62 -52.87 52.03
CA ALA A 183 54.10 -52.56 53.36
C ALA A 183 52.83 -53.36 53.66
N ILE A 184 51.91 -53.51 52.69
CA ILE A 184 50.68 -54.29 52.85
C ILE A 184 50.99 -55.77 53.10
N VAL A 185 51.94 -56.38 52.38
CA VAL A 185 52.31 -57.79 52.58
C VAL A 185 52.94 -58.02 53.97
N ILE A 186 53.80 -57.10 54.43
CA ILE A 186 54.42 -57.17 55.75
C ILE A 186 53.40 -56.93 56.87
N VAL A 187 52.50 -55.95 56.68
CA VAL A 187 51.38 -55.69 57.59
C VAL A 187 50.46 -56.91 57.67
N LEU A 188 50.17 -57.60 56.57
CA LEU A 188 49.38 -58.84 56.59
C LEU A 188 50.08 -59.98 57.36
N LEU A 189 51.40 -60.09 57.30
CA LEU A 189 52.20 -61.09 58.01
C LEU A 189 52.30 -60.79 59.53
N VAL A 190 52.35 -59.51 59.90
CA VAL A 190 52.25 -59.01 61.28
C VAL A 190 50.83 -59.18 61.83
N LEU A 191 49.80 -58.86 61.04
CA LEU A 191 48.39 -59.04 61.39
C LEU A 191 48.02 -60.51 61.58
N TYR A 192 48.60 -61.44 60.81
CA TYR A 192 48.41 -62.87 61.02
C TYR A 192 49.00 -63.35 62.36
N ASN A 193 50.19 -62.87 62.74
CA ASN A 193 50.81 -63.18 64.04
C ASN A 193 50.06 -62.56 65.22
N LEU A 194 49.59 -61.31 65.08
CA LEU A 194 48.69 -60.66 66.04
C LEU A 194 47.39 -61.45 66.16
N LYS A 195 46.78 -61.88 65.04
CA LYS A 195 45.48 -62.56 64.99
C LYS A 195 45.43 -63.82 65.86
N VAL A 196 46.47 -64.66 65.81
CA VAL A 196 46.47 -65.97 66.48
C VAL A 196 46.89 -65.89 67.94
N LYS A 197 47.80 -64.98 68.31
CA LYS A 197 48.44 -64.95 69.64
C LYS A 197 48.03 -63.77 70.53
N LEU A 198 47.34 -62.77 69.97
CA LEU A 198 46.86 -61.58 70.69
C LEU A 198 45.36 -61.32 70.40
N THR A 199 44.96 -61.34 69.13
CA THR A 199 43.62 -60.95 68.69
C THR A 199 42.56 -62.02 68.91
N LYS A 200 42.86 -63.32 69.06
CA LYS A 200 41.83 -64.32 69.41
C LYS A 200 41.32 -64.15 70.87
N PRO A 201 42.19 -64.07 71.89
CA PRO A 201 41.77 -63.75 73.25
C PRO A 201 41.19 -62.32 73.40
N LEU A 202 41.76 -61.32 72.70
CA LEU A 202 41.17 -59.98 72.61
C LEU A 202 39.85 -59.97 71.83
N ASN A 203 39.65 -60.84 70.84
CA ASN A 203 38.38 -60.95 70.11
C ASN A 203 37.28 -61.48 71.00
N TYR A 204 37.56 -62.33 71.99
CA TYR A 204 36.55 -62.71 72.96
C TYR A 204 36.19 -61.58 73.94
N LEU A 205 37.14 -60.70 74.28
CA LEU A 205 36.87 -59.47 75.05
C LEU A 205 36.19 -58.39 74.19
N LYS A 206 36.51 -58.33 72.90
CA LYS A 206 35.93 -57.46 71.88
C LYS A 206 34.55 -57.94 71.49
N GLU A 207 34.26 -59.23 71.33
CA GLU A 207 32.92 -59.78 71.09
C GLU A 207 32.00 -59.47 72.27
N TYR A 208 32.54 -59.49 73.49
CA TYR A 208 31.83 -59.04 74.68
C TYR A 208 31.61 -57.52 74.69
N ALA A 209 32.64 -56.73 74.39
CA ALA A 209 32.51 -55.27 74.27
C ALA A 209 31.66 -54.82 73.06
N GLU A 210 31.60 -55.61 71.98
CA GLU A 210 30.79 -55.43 70.77
C GLU A 210 29.36 -55.89 70.99
N ALA A 211 29.12 -56.91 71.83
CA ALA A 211 27.77 -57.19 72.31
C ALA A 211 27.26 -55.97 73.10
N VAL A 212 28.09 -55.39 73.97
CA VAL A 212 27.70 -54.23 74.78
C VAL A 212 27.57 -52.93 73.96
N ALA A 213 28.50 -52.67 73.06
CA ALA A 213 28.46 -51.55 72.12
C ALA A 213 27.38 -51.73 71.04
N GLY A 214 26.99 -52.98 70.77
CA GLY A 214 25.88 -53.37 69.90
C GLY A 214 24.52 -53.35 70.59
N GLY A 215 24.45 -52.93 71.86
CA GLY A 215 23.20 -52.76 72.59
C GLY A 215 22.78 -53.94 73.48
N ASP A 216 23.59 -55.00 73.56
CA ASP A 216 23.34 -56.20 74.38
C ASP A 216 24.22 -56.21 75.65
N TYR A 217 23.64 -55.67 76.72
CA TYR A 217 24.28 -55.51 78.04
C TYR A 217 24.30 -56.80 78.89
N LYS A 218 23.87 -57.95 78.36
CA LYS A 218 23.70 -59.23 79.10
C LYS A 218 24.66 -60.36 78.68
N SER A 219 25.62 -60.09 77.81
CA SER A 219 26.54 -61.10 77.25
C SER A 219 27.52 -61.70 78.29
N VAL A 220 28.24 -62.78 77.95
CA VAL A 220 29.25 -63.46 78.82
C VAL A 220 30.52 -63.78 78.01
N ILE A 221 31.71 -63.46 78.55
CA ILE A 221 33.02 -63.62 77.89
C ILE A 221 33.46 -65.11 77.83
N ARG A 222 33.94 -65.61 76.67
CA ARG A 222 34.45 -67.00 76.44
C ARG A 222 35.98 -67.05 76.15
N GLY A 223 36.66 -68.20 76.33
CA GLY A 223 38.06 -68.42 75.89
C GLY A 223 39.13 -68.57 76.99
N GLU A 224 40.33 -69.05 76.62
CA GLU A 224 41.52 -69.13 77.51
C GLU A 224 42.40 -67.87 77.38
N TYR A 225 42.81 -67.32 78.52
CA TYR A 225 43.60 -66.09 78.63
C TYR A 225 44.89 -66.38 79.40
N ALA A 226 46.03 -65.86 78.93
CA ALA A 226 47.33 -66.01 79.58
C ALA A 226 47.93 -64.65 79.93
N GLU A 227 48.61 -64.61 81.08
CA GLU A 227 49.35 -63.44 81.59
C GLU A 227 48.49 -62.16 81.61
N GLU A 228 48.97 -61.07 81.00
CA GLU A 228 48.42 -59.70 81.09
C GLU A 228 46.97 -59.55 80.58
N LEU A 229 46.40 -60.54 79.87
CA LEU A 229 45.03 -60.54 79.36
C LEU A 229 43.98 -61.11 80.34
N LEU A 230 44.39 -61.79 81.41
CA LEU A 230 43.47 -62.32 82.44
C LEU A 230 42.94 -61.21 83.36
N ASP A 231 43.78 -60.21 83.68
CA ASP A 231 43.41 -59.08 84.53
C ASP A 231 42.45 -58.10 83.81
N LEU A 232 42.60 -57.93 82.49
CA LEU A 232 41.74 -57.09 81.63
C LEU A 232 40.29 -57.60 81.53
N LYS A 233 40.07 -58.92 81.64
CA LYS A 233 38.74 -59.53 81.61
C LYS A 233 37.86 -59.12 82.79
N ASN A 234 38.42 -59.12 84.00
CA ASN A 234 37.67 -58.91 85.23
C ASN A 234 37.17 -57.45 85.39
N ALA A 235 37.92 -56.47 84.87
CA ALA A 235 37.54 -55.05 84.92
C ALA A 235 36.44 -54.66 83.91
N THR A 236 36.33 -55.39 82.79
CA THR A 236 35.41 -55.06 81.69
C THR A 236 33.94 -55.38 82.02
N VAL A 237 33.68 -56.37 82.89
CA VAL A 237 32.32 -56.81 83.26
C VAL A 237 31.54 -55.75 84.07
N THR A 238 32.23 -54.96 84.89
CA THR A 238 31.61 -53.98 85.79
C THR A 238 31.16 -52.69 85.08
N MET A 239 31.80 -52.32 83.97
CA MET A 239 31.58 -51.06 83.23
C MET A 239 30.35 -51.09 82.29
N VAL A 240 30.03 -52.28 81.79
CA VAL A 240 29.00 -52.55 80.76
C VAL A 240 27.57 -52.28 81.26
N GLY A 241 27.28 -52.55 82.54
CA GLY A 241 25.94 -52.43 83.10
C GLY A 241 25.39 -51.01 83.19
N ALA A 242 26.24 -49.98 83.10
CA ALA A 242 25.85 -48.57 83.27
C ALA A 242 25.69 -47.80 81.94
N LEU A 243 26.21 -48.32 80.82
CA LEU A 243 26.32 -47.61 79.54
C LEU A 243 25.10 -47.78 78.62
N GLY A 244 24.21 -48.73 78.91
CA GLY A 244 23.20 -49.15 77.94
C GLY A 244 21.93 -48.35 77.83
N GLU A 245 21.63 -47.55 78.83
CA GLU A 245 20.34 -46.86 78.90
C GLU A 245 20.37 -45.48 78.20
N ASN A 246 21.56 -44.93 77.90
CA ASN A 246 21.71 -43.51 77.51
C ASN A 246 22.11 -43.22 76.05
N MET A 247 22.67 -44.18 75.29
CA MET A 247 23.30 -43.87 73.98
C MET A 247 22.39 -44.00 72.75
N ALA A 248 21.29 -44.76 72.82
CA ALA A 248 20.49 -45.06 71.63
C ALA A 248 19.63 -43.89 71.08
N GLN A 249 19.33 -42.86 71.89
CA GLN A 249 18.39 -41.80 71.48
C GLN A 249 19.03 -40.56 70.82
N ALA A 250 20.33 -40.31 70.98
CA ALA A 250 20.90 -39.00 70.70
C ALA A 250 21.55 -38.84 69.30
N GLU A 251 22.07 -39.92 68.69
CA GLU A 251 22.98 -39.77 67.54
C GLU A 251 22.30 -39.82 66.15
N ILE A 252 21.14 -40.48 66.03
CA ILE A 252 20.41 -40.58 64.75
C ILE A 252 19.80 -39.24 64.33
N ARG A 253 19.32 -38.42 65.28
CA ARG A 253 18.61 -37.18 65.00
C ARG A 253 19.51 -36.03 64.49
N GLY A 254 20.83 -36.11 64.68
CA GLY A 254 21.75 -35.02 64.36
C GLY A 254 22.20 -34.96 62.89
N ARG A 255 22.47 -36.11 62.26
CA ARG A 255 23.09 -36.15 60.91
C ARG A 255 22.08 -36.06 59.75
N GLU A 256 20.81 -36.40 59.97
CA GLU A 256 19.74 -36.27 58.95
C GLU A 256 19.30 -34.81 58.77
N ALA A 257 19.40 -33.98 59.80
CA ALA A 257 18.98 -32.58 59.79
C ALA A 257 19.88 -31.69 58.92
N GLU A 258 21.20 -31.92 58.92
CA GLU A 258 22.18 -31.08 58.20
C GLU A 258 22.14 -31.30 56.68
N LYS A 259 22.00 -32.55 56.23
CA LYS A 259 21.86 -32.89 54.80
C LYS A 259 20.53 -32.39 54.23
N SER A 260 19.44 -32.52 54.99
CA SER A 260 18.11 -32.06 54.59
C SER A 260 18.03 -30.53 54.46
N ALA A 261 18.78 -29.78 55.27
CA ALA A 261 18.81 -28.33 55.22
C ALA A 261 19.45 -27.78 53.93
N ASP A 262 20.45 -28.46 53.37
CA ASP A 262 21.15 -28.00 52.17
C ASP A 262 20.38 -28.34 50.87
N GLU A 263 19.76 -29.52 50.82
CA GLU A 263 18.85 -29.91 49.75
C GLU A 263 17.61 -28.99 49.71
N ALA A 264 17.07 -28.61 50.88
CA ALA A 264 15.96 -27.65 50.98
C ALA A 264 16.34 -26.25 50.46
N ARG A 265 17.55 -25.75 50.75
CA ARG A 265 18.02 -24.45 50.25
C ARG A 265 18.13 -24.41 48.72
N GLN A 266 18.65 -25.47 48.11
CA GLN A 266 18.74 -25.56 46.65
C GLN A 266 17.35 -25.71 46.00
N ALA A 267 16.42 -26.45 46.63
CA ALA A 267 15.05 -26.57 46.15
C ALA A 267 14.29 -25.22 46.19
N VAL A 268 14.45 -24.44 47.28
CA VAL A 268 13.84 -23.10 47.41
C VAL A 268 14.41 -22.12 46.37
N ALA A 269 15.71 -22.17 46.09
CA ALA A 269 16.34 -21.33 45.07
C ALA A 269 15.79 -21.63 43.66
N ARG A 270 15.68 -22.91 43.28
CA ARG A 270 15.07 -23.32 41.99
C ARG A 270 13.59 -22.97 41.91
N ALA A 271 12.84 -23.16 42.99
CA ALA A 271 11.43 -22.81 43.04
C ALA A 271 11.21 -21.29 42.91
N SER A 272 12.10 -20.47 43.51
CA SER A 272 12.05 -19.01 43.38
C SER A 272 12.38 -18.54 41.96
N GLU A 273 13.35 -19.17 41.29
CA GLU A 273 13.68 -18.91 39.89
C GLU A 273 12.52 -19.31 38.95
N GLN A 274 11.91 -20.48 39.16
CA GLN A 274 10.71 -20.91 38.44
C GLN A 274 9.52 -19.98 38.69
N GLN A 275 9.31 -19.52 39.93
CA GLN A 275 8.24 -18.59 40.26
C GLN A 275 8.46 -17.21 39.61
N ALA A 276 9.71 -16.76 39.47
CA ALA A 276 10.03 -15.54 38.72
C ALA A 276 9.73 -15.69 37.22
N GLN A 277 10.12 -16.83 36.61
CA GLN A 277 9.82 -17.12 35.20
C GLN A 277 8.31 -17.24 34.93
N VAL A 278 7.55 -17.89 35.82
CA VAL A 278 6.09 -17.99 35.71
C VAL A 278 5.44 -16.61 35.83
N ARG A 279 5.89 -15.75 36.74
CA ARG A 279 5.38 -14.37 36.84
C ARG A 279 5.66 -13.55 35.58
N GLU A 280 6.85 -13.68 34.99
CA GLU A 280 7.20 -13.01 33.73
C GLU A 280 6.35 -13.51 32.56
N LEU A 281 6.08 -14.82 32.50
CA LEU A 281 5.19 -15.43 31.51
C LEU A 281 3.75 -14.93 31.67
N LEU A 282 3.22 -14.90 32.89
CA LEU A 282 1.87 -14.41 33.19
C LEU A 282 1.73 -12.91 32.87
N ASP A 283 2.74 -12.08 33.19
CA ASP A 283 2.74 -10.66 32.79
C ASP A 283 2.72 -10.51 31.26
N THR A 284 3.53 -11.31 30.56
CA THR A 284 3.57 -11.30 29.10
C THR A 284 2.24 -11.79 28.50
N MET A 285 1.63 -12.82 29.08
CA MET A 285 0.29 -13.31 28.71
C MET A 285 -0.78 -12.25 28.98
N GLY A 286 -0.76 -11.56 30.12
CA GLY A 286 -1.69 -10.48 30.45
C GLY A 286 -1.58 -9.29 29.48
N ARG A 287 -0.36 -8.92 29.09
CA ARG A 287 -0.12 -7.90 28.06
C ARG A 287 -0.59 -8.35 26.68
N ALA A 288 -0.35 -9.61 26.31
CA ALA A 288 -0.81 -10.18 25.04
C ALA A 288 -2.34 -10.26 24.98
N ALA A 289 -3.00 -10.74 26.04
CA ALA A 289 -4.45 -10.78 26.19
C ALA A 289 -5.06 -9.38 26.12
N SER A 290 -4.48 -8.40 26.83
CA SER A 290 -4.94 -7.00 26.75
C SER A 290 -4.83 -6.42 25.35
N LYS A 291 -3.75 -6.75 24.62
CA LYS A 291 -3.58 -6.33 23.22
C LYS A 291 -4.60 -7.02 22.30
N ALA A 292 -4.81 -8.32 22.50
CA ALA A 292 -5.78 -9.09 21.72
C ALA A 292 -7.22 -8.61 21.96
N SER A 293 -7.61 -8.26 23.19
CA SER A 293 -8.96 -7.75 23.49
C SER A 293 -9.19 -6.39 22.82
N ARG A 294 -8.18 -5.51 22.79
CA ARG A 294 -8.27 -4.26 22.02
C ARG A 294 -8.50 -4.53 20.54
N ILE A 295 -7.68 -5.39 19.92
CA ILE A 295 -7.84 -5.75 18.51
C ILE A 295 -9.23 -6.35 18.25
N SER A 296 -9.72 -7.23 19.12
CA SER A 296 -11.05 -7.83 18.99
C SER A 296 -12.17 -6.79 19.01
N ARG A 297 -12.04 -5.78 19.89
CA ARG A 297 -12.98 -4.66 19.98
C ARG A 297 -12.92 -3.76 18.75
N ASP A 298 -11.71 -3.43 18.27
CA ASP A 298 -11.52 -2.61 17.07
C ASP A 298 -12.10 -3.31 15.84
N VAL A 299 -11.95 -4.64 15.74
CA VAL A 299 -12.59 -5.47 14.70
C VAL A 299 -14.11 -5.42 14.82
N ALA A 300 -14.68 -5.58 16.02
CA ALA A 300 -16.13 -5.52 16.22
C ALA A 300 -16.71 -4.14 15.85
N GLU A 301 -16.00 -3.06 16.19
CA GLU A 301 -16.38 -1.70 15.79
C GLU A 301 -16.34 -1.51 14.28
N SER A 302 -15.25 -1.96 13.62
CA SER A 302 -15.11 -1.89 12.17
C SER A 302 -16.18 -2.70 11.45
N VAL A 303 -16.56 -3.88 11.98
CA VAL A 303 -17.65 -4.70 11.44
C VAL A 303 -18.99 -3.98 11.56
N ALA A 304 -19.27 -3.31 12.68
CA ALA A 304 -20.51 -2.54 12.85
C ALA A 304 -20.60 -1.33 11.90
N GLN A 305 -19.47 -0.65 11.65
CA GLN A 305 -19.38 0.42 10.66
C GLN A 305 -19.63 -0.12 9.25
N LEU A 306 -18.96 -1.21 8.87
CA LEU A 306 -19.17 -1.86 7.57
C LEU A 306 -20.63 -2.34 7.41
N ALA A 307 -21.26 -2.85 8.46
CA ALA A 307 -22.66 -3.28 8.39
C ALA A 307 -23.61 -2.10 8.08
N THR A 308 -23.33 -0.93 8.65
CA THR A 308 -24.08 0.31 8.35
C THR A 308 -23.87 0.72 6.89
N GLN A 309 -22.63 0.68 6.40
CA GLN A 309 -22.30 0.98 5.01
C GLN A 309 -22.96 0.00 4.02
N VAL A 310 -23.05 -1.28 4.39
CA VAL A 310 -23.74 -2.30 3.60
C VAL A 310 -25.23 -1.98 3.46
N ASP A 311 -25.87 -1.54 4.55
CA ASP A 311 -27.28 -1.12 4.55
C ASP A 311 -27.50 0.13 3.69
N GLU A 312 -26.62 1.12 3.79
CA GLU A 312 -26.66 2.33 2.95
C GLU A 312 -26.54 2.02 1.46
N VAL A 313 -25.63 1.12 1.06
CA VAL A 313 -25.49 0.71 -0.35
C VAL A 313 -26.72 -0.05 -0.81
N ASN A 314 -27.29 -0.95 0.00
CA ASN A 314 -28.55 -1.62 -0.34
C ASN A 314 -29.68 -0.62 -0.57
N HIS A 315 -29.84 0.36 0.33
CA HIS A 315 -30.84 1.40 0.18
C HIS A 315 -30.62 2.23 -1.10
N GLY A 316 -29.37 2.64 -1.37
CA GLY A 316 -29.02 3.35 -2.61
C GLY A 316 -29.33 2.54 -3.87
N THR A 317 -29.14 1.22 -3.79
CA THR A 317 -29.42 0.30 -4.89
C THR A 317 -30.93 0.16 -5.16
N ASP A 318 -31.76 0.14 -4.12
CA ASP A 318 -33.22 0.17 -4.26
C ASP A 318 -33.71 1.47 -4.90
N VAL A 319 -33.21 2.61 -4.43
CA VAL A 319 -33.51 3.93 -5.04
C VAL A 319 -33.07 3.95 -6.51
N GLN A 320 -31.91 3.39 -6.84
CA GLN A 320 -31.42 3.31 -8.21
C GLN A 320 -32.37 2.49 -9.09
N ARG A 321 -32.91 1.35 -8.61
CA ARG A 321 -33.89 0.55 -9.36
C ARG A 321 -35.18 1.32 -9.62
N ASP A 322 -35.70 2.04 -8.63
CA ASP A 322 -36.90 2.85 -8.80
C ASP A 322 -36.70 3.96 -9.86
N ARG A 323 -35.53 4.61 -9.84
CA ARG A 323 -35.17 5.63 -10.85
C ARG A 323 -34.99 5.03 -12.24
N MET A 324 -34.46 3.82 -12.34
CA MET A 324 -34.35 3.13 -13.63
C MET A 324 -35.73 2.73 -14.17
N ALA A 325 -36.67 2.32 -13.33
CA ALA A 325 -38.04 2.04 -13.75
C ALA A 325 -38.78 3.30 -14.26
N GLU A 326 -38.60 4.44 -13.58
CA GLU A 326 -39.09 5.74 -14.03
C GLU A 326 -38.47 6.14 -15.38
N THR A 327 -37.15 5.95 -15.51
CA THR A 327 -36.42 6.24 -16.76
C THR A 327 -36.89 5.35 -17.91
N ALA A 328 -37.10 4.05 -17.68
CA ALA A 328 -37.62 3.12 -18.69
C ALA A 328 -39.00 3.58 -19.20
N THR A 329 -39.90 3.97 -18.28
CA THR A 329 -41.22 4.49 -18.64
C THR A 329 -41.11 5.76 -19.49
N ALA A 330 -40.24 6.69 -19.10
CA ALA A 330 -40.00 7.92 -19.86
C ALA A 330 -39.41 7.63 -21.26
N MET A 331 -38.59 6.59 -21.39
CA MET A 331 -38.04 6.16 -22.69
C MET A 331 -39.10 5.50 -23.58
N GLU A 332 -40.05 4.75 -23.02
CA GLU A 332 -41.21 4.23 -23.77
C GLU A 332 -42.07 5.38 -24.31
N GLU A 333 -42.36 6.39 -23.48
CA GLU A 333 -43.09 7.60 -23.91
C GLU A 333 -42.31 8.41 -24.97
N MET A 334 -40.99 8.51 -24.82
CA MET A 334 -40.12 9.15 -25.80
C MET A 334 -40.17 8.43 -27.15
N ASN A 335 -40.08 7.09 -27.16
CA ASN A 335 -40.12 6.31 -28.39
C ASN A 335 -41.47 6.46 -29.10
N ALA A 336 -42.58 6.45 -28.35
CA ALA A 336 -43.91 6.73 -28.90
C ALA A 336 -43.98 8.12 -29.54
N THR A 337 -43.42 9.13 -28.88
CA THR A 337 -43.39 10.52 -29.39
C THR A 337 -42.53 10.64 -30.64
N VAL A 338 -41.36 10.01 -30.68
CA VAL A 338 -40.45 10.02 -31.84
C VAL A 338 -41.12 9.37 -33.05
N LEU A 339 -41.80 8.24 -32.87
CA LEU A 339 -42.58 7.60 -33.95
C LEU A 339 -43.70 8.50 -34.46
N GLU A 340 -44.37 9.25 -33.57
CA GLU A 340 -45.38 10.22 -33.96
C GLU A 340 -44.79 11.39 -34.76
N VAL A 341 -43.63 11.93 -34.34
CA VAL A 341 -42.92 13.00 -35.06
C VAL A 341 -42.49 12.52 -36.44
N ALA A 342 -41.92 11.31 -36.57
CA ALA A 342 -41.53 10.73 -37.85
C ALA A 342 -42.74 10.59 -38.80
N ARG A 343 -43.88 10.11 -38.28
CA ARG A 343 -45.12 10.00 -39.05
C ARG A 343 -45.68 11.36 -39.47
N ASN A 344 -45.63 12.35 -38.58
CA ASN A 344 -46.07 13.72 -38.88
C ASN A 344 -45.17 14.38 -39.92
N ALA A 345 -43.86 14.17 -39.85
CA ALA A 345 -42.92 14.61 -40.87
C ALA A 345 -43.25 13.97 -42.23
N SER A 346 -43.46 12.65 -42.30
CA SER A 346 -43.86 11.99 -43.55
C SER A 346 -45.15 12.57 -44.15
N ASN A 347 -46.17 12.83 -43.33
CA ASN A 347 -47.42 13.46 -43.78
C ASN A 347 -47.21 14.91 -44.26
N ALA A 348 -46.34 15.68 -43.58
CA ALA A 348 -46.00 17.05 -43.96
C ALA A 348 -45.23 17.08 -45.29
N ALA A 349 -44.31 16.14 -45.53
CA ALA A 349 -43.59 16.01 -46.79
C ALA A 349 -44.55 15.72 -47.95
N GLN A 350 -45.49 14.78 -47.75
CA GLN A 350 -46.51 14.49 -48.76
C GLN A 350 -47.41 15.70 -49.04
N SER A 351 -47.73 16.49 -48.01
CA SER A 351 -48.53 17.72 -48.17
C SER A 351 -47.76 18.80 -48.91
N ALA A 352 -46.46 18.96 -48.63
CA ALA A 352 -45.56 19.85 -49.35
C ALA A 352 -45.44 19.43 -50.83
N ASP A 353 -45.27 18.13 -51.13
CA ASP A 353 -45.25 17.64 -52.51
C ASP A 353 -46.53 18.00 -53.29
N ARG A 354 -47.70 17.81 -52.67
CA ARG A 354 -48.99 18.21 -53.28
C ARG A 354 -49.09 19.72 -53.48
N ALA A 355 -48.64 20.52 -52.50
CA ALA A 355 -48.63 21.98 -52.64
C ALA A 355 -47.70 22.43 -53.77
N ARG A 356 -46.54 21.77 -53.93
CA ARG A 356 -45.60 22.04 -55.03
C ARG A 356 -46.22 21.74 -56.38
N GLU A 357 -46.91 20.60 -56.51
CA GLU A 357 -47.62 20.21 -57.74
C GLU A 357 -48.73 21.22 -58.10
N ASN A 358 -49.51 21.65 -57.10
CA ASN A 358 -50.56 22.65 -57.29
C ASN A 358 -49.99 24.02 -57.71
N ALA A 359 -48.91 24.47 -57.06
CA ALA A 359 -48.25 25.74 -57.42
C ALA A 359 -47.62 25.68 -58.82
N ARG A 360 -47.04 24.54 -59.20
CA ARG A 360 -46.54 24.30 -60.55
C ARG A 360 -47.67 24.36 -61.58
N THR A 361 -48.77 23.68 -61.32
CA THR A 361 -49.97 23.71 -62.18
C THR A 361 -50.53 25.12 -62.28
N GLY A 362 -50.54 25.88 -61.17
CA GLY A 362 -50.91 27.30 -61.14
C GLY A 362 -49.99 28.16 -62.02
N ALA A 363 -48.67 27.97 -61.93
CA ALA A 363 -47.69 28.68 -62.77
C ALA A 363 -47.85 28.35 -64.27
N GLU A 364 -48.22 27.12 -64.61
CA GLU A 364 -48.55 26.72 -65.98
C GLU A 364 -49.85 27.38 -66.45
N GLY A 365 -50.88 27.42 -65.60
CA GLY A 365 -52.15 28.10 -65.89
C GLY A 365 -51.99 29.61 -66.11
N VAL A 366 -51.18 30.27 -65.29
CA VAL A 366 -50.86 31.70 -65.46
C VAL A 366 -50.11 31.94 -66.78
N ARG A 367 -49.14 31.09 -67.13
CA ARG A 367 -48.43 31.19 -68.43
C ARG A 367 -49.38 31.04 -69.61
N ALA A 368 -50.34 30.11 -69.53
CA ALA A 368 -51.37 29.96 -70.56
C ALA A 368 -52.30 31.19 -70.65
N ALA A 369 -52.63 31.81 -69.51
CA ALA A 369 -53.41 33.05 -69.47
C ALA A 369 -52.66 34.22 -70.10
N VAL A 370 -51.37 34.41 -69.81
CA VAL A 370 -50.53 35.43 -70.44
C VAL A 370 -50.50 35.26 -71.95
N ALA A 371 -50.27 34.04 -72.45
CA ALA A 371 -50.29 33.76 -73.89
C ALA A 371 -51.65 34.08 -74.54
N SER A 372 -52.76 33.83 -73.83
CA SER A 372 -54.11 34.18 -74.31
C SER A 372 -54.33 35.69 -74.34
N ILE A 373 -53.84 36.43 -73.33
CA ILE A 373 -53.92 37.90 -73.30
C ILE A 373 -53.11 38.51 -74.45
N ASP A 374 -51.92 37.98 -74.74
CA ASP A 374 -51.12 38.42 -75.88
C ASP A 374 -51.83 38.16 -77.22
N ALA A 375 -52.53 37.02 -77.38
CA ALA A 375 -53.35 36.78 -78.57
C ALA A 375 -54.52 37.76 -78.69
N ILE A 376 -55.17 38.14 -77.58
CA ILE A 376 -56.24 39.15 -77.57
C ILE A 376 -55.67 40.53 -77.94
N LYS A 377 -54.48 40.88 -77.44
CA LYS A 377 -53.79 42.12 -77.79
C LYS A 377 -53.62 42.25 -79.30
N ASP A 378 -53.16 41.18 -79.96
CA ASP A 378 -52.96 41.17 -81.41
C ASP A 378 -54.28 41.37 -82.17
N GLN A 379 -55.37 40.71 -81.74
CA GLN A 379 -56.71 40.89 -82.32
C GLN A 379 -57.24 42.32 -82.16
N ILE A 380 -57.00 42.95 -81.01
CA ILE A 380 -57.41 44.34 -80.77
C ILE A 380 -56.60 45.32 -81.63
N LEU A 381 -55.31 45.07 -81.84
CA LEU A 381 -54.48 45.89 -82.73
C LEU A 381 -54.95 45.79 -84.19
N GLU A 382 -55.35 44.60 -84.64
CA GLU A 382 -55.97 44.41 -85.96
C GLU A 382 -57.32 45.13 -86.08
N LEU A 383 -58.16 45.06 -85.03
CA LEU A 383 -59.42 45.81 -84.98
C LEU A 383 -59.19 47.33 -85.05
N ASN A 384 -58.16 47.84 -84.38
CA ASN A 384 -57.79 49.26 -84.44
C ASN A 384 -57.46 49.68 -85.88
N ALA A 385 -56.64 48.88 -86.58
CA ALA A 385 -56.28 49.12 -87.97
C ALA A 385 -57.51 49.11 -88.89
N SER A 386 -58.40 48.13 -88.71
CA SER A 386 -59.65 48.03 -89.49
C SER A 386 -60.59 49.21 -89.25
N MET A 387 -60.71 49.70 -88.01
CA MET A 387 -61.52 50.88 -87.68
C MET A 387 -60.92 52.17 -88.26
N GLY A 388 -59.59 52.28 -88.25
CA GLY A 388 -58.88 53.37 -88.93
C GLY A 388 -59.14 53.39 -90.43
N GLU A 389 -59.17 52.23 -91.09
CA GLU A 389 -59.48 52.13 -92.52
C GLU A 389 -60.95 52.44 -92.82
N LEU A 390 -61.90 51.95 -92.00
CA LEU A 390 -63.32 52.31 -92.10
C LEU A 390 -63.51 53.83 -91.96
N GLY A 391 -62.80 54.47 -91.04
CA GLY A 391 -62.82 55.92 -90.86
C GLY A 391 -62.38 56.67 -92.12
N LYS A 392 -61.28 56.24 -92.77
CA LYS A 392 -60.82 56.82 -94.04
C LYS A 392 -61.81 56.61 -95.18
N GLN A 393 -62.39 55.42 -95.29
CA GLN A 393 -63.40 55.11 -96.31
C GLN A 393 -64.63 55.99 -96.14
N ALA A 394 -65.13 56.15 -94.91
CA ALA A 394 -66.25 57.03 -94.61
C ALA A 394 -65.91 58.52 -94.87
N GLU A 395 -64.67 58.96 -94.63
CA GLU A 395 -64.22 60.31 -95.00
C GLU A 395 -64.23 60.52 -96.52
N ASN A 396 -63.76 59.54 -97.28
CA ASN A 396 -63.76 59.59 -98.75
C ASN A 396 -65.18 59.61 -99.32
N ILE A 397 -66.10 58.82 -98.76
CA ILE A 397 -67.52 58.89 -99.14
C ILE A 397 -68.08 60.28 -98.84
N GLY A 398 -67.78 60.85 -97.67
CA GLY A 398 -68.20 62.21 -97.32
C GLY A 398 -67.74 63.26 -98.34
N LYS A 399 -66.49 63.18 -98.82
CA LYS A 399 -65.97 64.04 -99.89
C LYS A 399 -66.75 63.88 -101.19
N ILE A 400 -67.09 62.65 -101.58
CA ILE A 400 -67.90 62.37 -102.76
C ILE A 400 -69.31 62.95 -102.61
N MET A 401 -69.95 62.80 -101.45
CA MET A 401 -71.29 63.34 -101.20
C MET A 401 -71.32 64.88 -101.28
N ASN A 402 -70.27 65.57 -100.85
CA ASN A 402 -70.16 67.02 -101.03
C ASN A 402 -70.14 67.39 -102.53
N VAL A 403 -69.34 66.69 -103.33
CA VAL A 403 -69.29 66.91 -104.79
C VAL A 403 -70.65 66.62 -105.44
N VAL A 404 -71.36 65.56 -105.02
CA VAL A 404 -72.70 65.24 -105.52
C VAL A 404 -73.71 66.33 -105.13
N THR A 405 -73.61 66.87 -103.91
CA THR A 405 -74.45 67.99 -103.46
C THR A 405 -74.20 69.21 -104.32
N ASP A 406 -72.94 69.55 -104.57
CA ASP A 406 -72.55 70.68 -105.42
C ASP A 406 -73.06 70.51 -106.87
N ILE A 407 -72.96 69.30 -107.44
CA ILE A 407 -73.49 68.99 -108.77
C ILE A 407 -75.01 69.11 -108.80
N ALA A 408 -75.70 68.61 -107.77
CA ALA A 408 -77.15 68.69 -107.68
C ALA A 408 -77.62 70.15 -107.53
N ASP A 409 -76.94 70.96 -106.72
CA ASP A 409 -77.23 72.39 -106.58
C ASP A 409 -76.97 73.17 -107.87
N GLN A 410 -75.85 72.90 -108.56
CA GLN A 410 -75.58 73.45 -109.90
C GLN A 410 -76.65 73.03 -110.91
N THR A 411 -77.08 71.78 -110.89
CA THR A 411 -78.14 71.27 -111.77
C THR A 411 -79.48 71.94 -111.47
N ASN A 412 -79.79 72.18 -110.19
CA ASN A 412 -80.97 72.91 -109.75
C ASN A 412 -80.96 74.36 -110.26
N LEU A 413 -79.81 75.05 -110.16
CA LEU A 413 -79.63 76.42 -110.68
C LEU A 413 -79.71 76.47 -112.21
N LEU A 414 -79.11 75.51 -112.92
CA LEU A 414 -79.19 75.39 -114.38
C LEU A 414 -80.64 75.15 -114.84
N ALA A 415 -81.35 74.26 -114.15
CA ALA A 415 -82.75 73.97 -114.41
C ALA A 415 -83.64 75.19 -114.16
N LEU A 416 -83.37 75.95 -113.09
CA LEU A 416 -84.07 77.21 -112.81
C LEU A 416 -83.84 78.25 -113.92
N ASN A 417 -82.59 78.44 -114.35
CA ASN A 417 -82.25 79.34 -115.45
C ASN A 417 -82.94 78.92 -116.77
N ALA A 418 -82.97 77.61 -117.05
CA ALA A 418 -83.67 77.07 -118.21
C ALA A 418 -85.19 77.27 -118.13
N ALA A 419 -85.80 77.10 -116.95
CA ALA A 419 -87.22 77.36 -116.73
C ALA A 419 -87.57 78.85 -116.92
N ILE A 420 -86.72 79.76 -116.46
CA ILE A 420 -86.85 81.21 -116.67
C ILE A 420 -86.80 81.54 -118.17
N GLU A 421 -85.81 81.03 -118.91
CA GLU A 421 -85.67 81.31 -120.34
C GLU A 421 -86.80 80.67 -121.16
N ALA A 422 -87.29 79.49 -120.76
CA ALA A 422 -88.46 78.85 -121.35
C ALA A 422 -89.75 79.65 -121.12
N ALA A 423 -89.94 80.24 -119.93
CA ALA A 423 -91.05 81.16 -119.66
C ALA A 423 -90.94 82.45 -120.49
N ARG A 424 -89.71 82.94 -120.72
CA ARG A 424 -89.42 84.12 -121.55
C ARG A 424 -89.75 83.93 -123.03
N ALA A 425 -89.63 82.71 -123.53
CA ALA A 425 -89.98 82.31 -124.90
C ALA A 425 -91.49 82.12 -125.15
N GLY A 426 -92.35 82.30 -124.13
CA GLY A 426 -93.81 82.22 -124.27
C GLY A 426 -94.31 80.84 -124.71
N ASP A 427 -95.27 80.79 -125.65
CA ASP A 427 -95.91 79.54 -126.09
C ASP A 427 -94.92 78.55 -126.75
N ALA A 428 -93.84 79.04 -127.38
CA ALA A 428 -92.82 78.19 -127.99
C ALA A 428 -91.92 77.46 -126.95
N GLY A 429 -91.81 78.01 -125.74
CA GLY A 429 -90.98 77.48 -124.65
C GLY A 429 -91.69 76.47 -123.74
N ARG A 430 -93.00 76.24 -123.92
CA ARG A 430 -93.84 75.50 -122.96
C ARG A 430 -93.37 74.05 -122.72
N GLY A 431 -92.88 73.37 -123.76
CA GLY A 431 -92.32 72.02 -123.64
C GLY A 431 -90.99 71.99 -122.88
N PHE A 432 -90.14 72.99 -123.09
CA PHE A 432 -88.86 73.14 -122.39
C PHE A 432 -89.05 73.50 -120.91
N ALA A 433 -90.06 74.32 -120.58
CA ALA A 433 -90.38 74.68 -119.19
C ALA A 433 -90.73 73.46 -118.33
N VAL A 434 -91.52 72.52 -118.88
CA VAL A 434 -91.89 71.28 -118.16
C VAL A 434 -90.67 70.38 -117.90
N VAL A 435 -89.78 70.25 -118.89
CA VAL A 435 -88.54 69.47 -118.73
C VAL A 435 -87.62 70.13 -117.71
N ALA A 436 -87.47 71.45 -117.75
CA ALA A 436 -86.67 72.20 -116.79
C ALA A 436 -87.19 72.06 -115.35
N ASP A 437 -88.50 72.13 -115.13
CA ASP A 437 -89.10 71.90 -113.80
C ASP A 437 -88.92 70.45 -113.31
N GLU A 438 -88.95 69.46 -114.20
CA GLU A 438 -88.72 68.05 -113.83
C GLU A 438 -87.24 67.80 -113.46
N VAL A 439 -86.30 68.41 -114.19
CA VAL A 439 -84.87 68.38 -113.84
C VAL A 439 -84.62 69.09 -112.50
N ARG A 440 -85.30 70.23 -112.25
CA ARG A 440 -85.23 70.96 -110.98
C ARG A 440 -85.68 70.08 -109.80
N LYS A 441 -86.84 69.44 -109.92
CA LYS A 441 -87.35 68.50 -108.89
C LYS A 441 -86.43 67.30 -108.69
N LEU A 442 -85.81 66.78 -109.76
CA LEU A 442 -84.85 65.68 -109.66
C LEU A 442 -83.58 66.11 -108.92
N ALA A 443 -83.10 67.32 -109.19
CA ALA A 443 -81.97 67.93 -108.49
C ALA A 443 -82.29 68.14 -107.00
N GLU A 444 -83.46 68.69 -106.65
CA GLU A 444 -83.91 68.83 -105.26
C GLU A 444 -84.00 67.47 -104.53
N LYS A 445 -84.57 66.44 -105.18
CA LYS A 445 -84.59 65.06 -104.63
C LYS A 445 -83.18 64.49 -104.46
N THR A 446 -82.27 64.78 -105.39
CA THR A 446 -80.87 64.33 -105.30
C THR A 446 -80.16 65.02 -104.14
N MET A 447 -80.37 66.32 -103.92
CA MET A 447 -79.83 67.05 -102.76
C MET A 447 -80.35 66.47 -101.44
N GLN A 448 -81.66 66.19 -101.35
CA GLN A 448 -82.29 65.57 -100.18
C GLN A 448 -81.68 64.19 -99.89
N ALA A 449 -81.60 63.30 -100.89
CA ALA A 449 -81.02 61.97 -100.72
C ALA A 449 -79.52 62.02 -100.37
N THR A 450 -78.78 62.96 -100.96
CA THR A 450 -77.35 63.17 -100.69
C THR A 450 -77.12 63.64 -99.26
N LYS A 451 -78.02 64.49 -98.74
CA LYS A 451 -78.01 64.91 -97.33
C LYS A 451 -78.25 63.73 -96.38
N GLU A 452 -79.26 62.90 -96.66
CA GLU A 452 -79.56 61.71 -95.84
C GLU A 452 -78.39 60.73 -95.80
N VAL A 453 -77.71 60.51 -96.94
CA VAL A 453 -76.48 59.69 -96.99
C VAL A 453 -75.33 60.39 -96.27
N GLY A 454 -75.17 61.71 -96.40
CA GLY A 454 -74.16 62.50 -95.68
C GLY A 454 -74.30 62.43 -94.16
N ASP A 455 -75.54 62.47 -93.66
CA ASP A 455 -75.86 62.30 -92.25
C ASP A 455 -75.50 60.88 -91.78
N ALA A 456 -75.83 59.84 -92.56
CA ALA A 456 -75.46 58.46 -92.27
C ALA A 456 -73.93 58.24 -92.25
N VAL A 457 -73.20 58.82 -93.20
CA VAL A 457 -71.73 58.76 -93.27
C VAL A 457 -71.11 59.50 -92.08
N SER A 458 -71.64 60.65 -91.69
CA SER A 458 -71.18 61.39 -90.50
C SER A 458 -71.37 60.57 -89.23
N CYS A 459 -72.50 59.85 -89.12
CA CYS A 459 -72.74 58.90 -88.03
C CYS A 459 -71.72 57.75 -88.03
N ILE A 460 -71.43 57.14 -89.17
CA ILE A 460 -70.39 56.09 -89.30
C ILE A 460 -69.02 56.63 -88.87
N GLN A 461 -68.64 57.84 -89.30
CA GLN A 461 -67.37 58.46 -88.92
C GLN A 461 -67.29 58.71 -87.40
N ALA A 462 -68.37 59.17 -86.79
CA ALA A 462 -68.43 59.39 -85.34
C ALA A 462 -68.28 58.06 -84.59
N GLN A 463 -69.01 57.02 -85.01
CA GLN A 463 -68.95 55.69 -84.41
C GLN A 463 -67.57 55.04 -84.58
N ALA A 464 -66.91 55.23 -85.72
CA ALA A 464 -65.56 54.74 -85.96
C ALA A 464 -64.55 55.40 -85.02
N ARG A 465 -64.63 56.72 -84.81
CA ARG A 465 -63.76 57.44 -83.85
C ARG A 465 -64.00 57.00 -82.41
N GLU A 466 -65.27 56.80 -82.04
CA GLU A 466 -65.63 56.28 -80.71
C GLU A 466 -65.04 54.87 -80.49
N ASN A 467 -65.18 53.98 -81.47
CA ASN A 467 -64.63 52.63 -81.41
C ASN A 467 -63.09 52.62 -81.32
N ILE A 468 -62.39 53.49 -82.06
CA ILE A 468 -60.93 53.64 -81.95
C ILE A 468 -60.53 53.99 -80.51
N LYS A 469 -61.22 54.95 -79.88
CA LYS A 469 -60.95 55.34 -78.48
C LYS A 469 -61.23 54.19 -77.50
N ALA A 470 -62.30 53.43 -77.73
CA ALA A 470 -62.60 52.24 -76.93
C ALA A 470 -61.50 51.19 -77.05
N VAL A 471 -61.01 50.95 -78.28
CA VAL A 471 -59.90 50.04 -78.59
C VAL A 471 -58.60 50.49 -77.90
N GLU A 472 -58.24 51.77 -77.96
CA GLU A 472 -57.07 52.31 -77.25
C GLU A 472 -57.14 52.07 -75.74
N THR A 473 -58.33 52.23 -75.15
CA THR A 473 -58.56 51.94 -73.72
C THR A 473 -58.38 50.45 -73.43
N SER A 474 -58.94 49.58 -74.27
CA SER A 474 -58.77 48.12 -74.13
C SER A 474 -57.31 47.68 -74.22
N VAL A 475 -56.49 48.30 -75.09
CA VAL A 475 -55.05 48.02 -75.13
C VAL A 475 -54.37 48.37 -73.81
N GLN A 476 -54.72 49.49 -73.17
CA GLN A 476 -54.17 49.87 -71.86
C GLN A 476 -54.55 48.86 -70.77
N ASP A 477 -55.80 48.39 -70.75
CA ASP A 477 -56.28 47.41 -69.77
C ASP A 477 -55.65 46.03 -69.98
N ILE A 478 -55.41 45.63 -71.23
CA ILE A 478 -54.63 44.43 -71.57
C ILE A 478 -53.22 44.52 -71.02
N VAL A 479 -52.50 45.63 -71.24
CA VAL A 479 -51.13 45.80 -70.73
C VAL A 479 -51.09 45.67 -69.21
N LYS A 480 -52.02 46.31 -68.50
CA LYS A 480 -52.14 46.18 -67.03
C LYS A 480 -52.41 44.72 -66.62
N SER A 481 -53.29 44.04 -67.34
CA SER A 481 -53.64 42.63 -67.09
C SER A 481 -52.46 41.70 -67.32
N THR A 482 -51.67 41.93 -68.38
CA THR A 482 -50.44 41.17 -68.66
C THR A 482 -49.40 41.36 -67.56
N VAL A 483 -49.23 42.58 -67.04
CA VAL A 483 -48.30 42.85 -65.92
C VAL A 483 -48.74 42.09 -64.67
N ALA A 484 -50.01 42.21 -64.28
CA ALA A 484 -50.55 41.53 -63.09
C ALA A 484 -50.48 39.99 -63.22
N ALA A 485 -50.70 39.45 -64.43
CA ALA A 485 -50.58 38.02 -64.68
C ALA A 485 -49.12 37.55 -64.59
N ASN A 486 -48.15 38.29 -65.14
CA ASN A 486 -46.74 37.96 -65.00
C ASN A 486 -46.29 37.98 -63.53
N GLU A 487 -46.68 39.01 -62.77
CA GLU A 487 -46.39 39.11 -61.33
C GLU A 487 -46.98 37.92 -60.55
N SER A 488 -48.22 37.51 -60.87
CA SER A 488 -48.82 36.30 -60.30
C SER A 488 -48.03 35.03 -60.63
N GLY A 489 -47.42 34.97 -61.83
CA GLY A 489 -46.55 33.88 -62.26
C GLY A 489 -45.25 33.81 -61.46
N GLU A 490 -44.66 34.97 -61.15
CA GLU A 490 -43.48 35.06 -60.29
C GLU A 490 -43.79 34.58 -58.87
N PHE A 491 -44.92 34.98 -58.28
CA PHE A 491 -45.34 34.46 -56.96
C PHE A 491 -45.57 32.96 -56.96
N MET A 492 -46.12 32.38 -58.04
CA MET A 492 -46.25 30.92 -58.13
C MET A 492 -44.89 30.21 -58.18
N ALA A 493 -43.90 30.79 -58.88
CA ALA A 493 -42.55 30.25 -58.93
C ALA A 493 -41.85 30.33 -57.55
N GLU A 494 -42.06 31.42 -56.82
CA GLU A 494 -41.56 31.58 -55.45
C GLU A 494 -42.18 30.54 -54.50
N ILE A 495 -43.49 30.31 -54.57
CA ILE A 495 -44.17 29.26 -53.79
C ILE A 495 -43.58 27.87 -54.10
N VAL A 496 -43.33 27.55 -55.37
CA VAL A 496 -42.68 26.27 -55.75
C VAL A 496 -41.32 26.13 -55.06
N SER A 497 -40.53 27.21 -55.00
CA SER A 497 -39.22 27.21 -54.33
C SER A 497 -39.34 26.99 -52.82
N ILE A 498 -40.19 27.79 -52.13
CA ILE A 498 -40.38 27.72 -50.67
C ILE A 498 -40.90 26.35 -50.25
N VAL A 499 -41.85 25.79 -51.01
CA VAL A 499 -42.39 24.46 -50.71
C VAL A 499 -41.35 23.36 -50.95
N GLY A 500 -40.46 23.53 -51.94
CA GLY A 500 -39.31 22.64 -52.14
C GLY A 500 -38.34 22.64 -50.95
N GLU A 501 -38.00 23.81 -50.43
CA GLU A 501 -37.17 23.95 -49.23
C GLU A 501 -37.86 23.34 -47.99
N THR A 502 -39.16 23.59 -47.84
CA THR A 502 -39.96 22.99 -46.77
C THR A 502 -39.96 21.47 -46.82
N ALA A 503 -40.09 20.86 -48.00
CA ALA A 503 -40.04 19.42 -48.16
C ALA A 503 -38.68 18.83 -47.73
N SER A 504 -37.58 19.48 -48.10
CA SER A 504 -36.22 19.09 -47.70
C SER A 504 -36.01 19.19 -46.18
N GLN A 505 -36.53 20.26 -45.55
CA GLN A 505 -36.49 20.45 -44.10
C GLN A 505 -37.24 19.32 -43.37
N VAL A 506 -38.40 18.94 -43.90
CA VAL A 506 -39.23 17.87 -43.32
C VAL A 506 -38.58 16.50 -43.48
N GLU A 507 -37.91 16.23 -44.60
CA GLU A 507 -37.10 15.02 -44.78
C GLU A 507 -35.98 14.94 -43.75
N SER A 508 -35.31 16.07 -43.46
CA SER A 508 -34.29 16.14 -42.39
C SER A 508 -34.87 15.84 -41.00
N ILE A 509 -36.10 16.28 -40.71
CA ILE A 509 -36.80 15.96 -39.45
C ILE A 509 -37.10 14.45 -39.38
N ALA A 510 -37.51 13.83 -40.49
CA ALA A 510 -37.75 12.39 -40.53
C ALA A 510 -36.48 11.59 -40.22
N THR A 511 -35.35 11.92 -40.88
CA THR A 511 -34.04 11.30 -40.62
C THR A 511 -33.61 11.50 -39.17
N ALA A 512 -33.72 12.71 -38.62
CA ALA A 512 -33.39 12.98 -37.22
C ALA A 512 -34.28 12.20 -36.25
N SER A 513 -35.55 11.97 -36.60
CA SER A 513 -36.46 11.16 -35.79
C SER A 513 -36.08 9.66 -35.84
N GLU A 514 -35.63 9.15 -36.98
CA GLU A 514 -35.08 7.78 -37.08
C GLU A 514 -33.82 7.61 -36.22
N GLU A 515 -32.90 8.57 -36.26
CA GLU A 515 -31.71 8.58 -35.39
C GLU A 515 -32.08 8.67 -33.90
N GLN A 516 -33.06 9.50 -33.54
CA GLN A 516 -33.57 9.58 -32.17
C GLN A 516 -34.20 8.25 -31.72
N SER A 517 -34.91 7.54 -32.59
CA SER A 517 -35.50 6.24 -32.26
C SER A 517 -34.41 5.21 -31.95
N ALA A 518 -33.35 5.17 -32.76
CA ALA A 518 -32.19 4.31 -32.50
C ALA A 518 -31.50 4.65 -31.17
N ALA A 519 -31.29 5.94 -30.89
CA ALA A 519 -30.71 6.39 -29.62
C ALA A 519 -31.59 6.04 -28.42
N SER A 520 -32.93 6.17 -28.53
CA SER A 520 -33.86 5.76 -27.47
C SER A 520 -33.78 4.26 -27.18
N GLU A 521 -33.62 3.42 -28.19
CA GLU A 521 -33.44 1.97 -28.01
C GLU A 521 -32.13 1.64 -27.29
N GLU A 522 -31.02 2.30 -27.66
CA GLU A 522 -29.74 2.16 -26.96
C GLU A 522 -29.83 2.58 -25.48
N ILE A 523 -30.55 3.68 -25.20
CA ILE A 523 -30.77 4.13 -23.82
C ILE A 523 -31.61 3.10 -23.05
N ASN A 524 -32.64 2.51 -23.67
CA ASN A 524 -33.47 1.50 -23.02
C ASN A 524 -32.67 0.24 -22.66
N GLN A 525 -31.73 -0.18 -23.53
CA GLN A 525 -30.77 -1.24 -23.23
C GLN A 525 -29.86 -0.87 -22.07
N ALA A 526 -29.32 0.35 -22.05
CA ALA A 526 -28.49 0.82 -20.95
C ALA A 526 -29.25 0.85 -19.61
N VAL A 527 -30.52 1.29 -19.60
CA VAL A 527 -31.38 1.26 -18.41
C VAL A 527 -31.59 -0.17 -17.91
N THR A 528 -31.77 -1.12 -18.81
CA THR A 528 -31.88 -2.56 -18.47
C THR A 528 -30.59 -3.08 -17.83
N ASP A 529 -29.44 -2.73 -18.39
CA ASP A 529 -28.14 -3.11 -17.84
C ASP A 529 -27.87 -2.51 -16.45
N VAL A 530 -28.18 -1.23 -16.26
CA VAL A 530 -28.04 -0.58 -14.95
C VAL A 530 -28.96 -1.24 -13.92
N THR A 531 -30.19 -1.59 -14.31
CA THR A 531 -31.13 -2.32 -13.44
C THR A 531 -30.60 -3.69 -13.05
N ARG A 532 -29.98 -4.42 -13.98
CA ARG A 532 -29.35 -5.72 -13.72
C ARG A 532 -28.15 -5.58 -12.79
N ILE A 533 -27.27 -4.60 -13.03
CA ILE A 533 -26.11 -4.33 -12.17
C ILE A 533 -26.56 -3.97 -10.75
N ALA A 534 -27.59 -3.11 -10.62
CA ALA A 534 -28.16 -2.80 -9.31
C ALA A 534 -28.65 -4.08 -8.60
N TYR A 535 -29.36 -4.97 -9.30
CA TYR A 535 -29.77 -6.24 -8.72
C TYR A 535 -28.59 -7.13 -8.26
N GLU A 536 -27.54 -7.23 -9.06
CA GLU A 536 -26.31 -7.97 -8.72
C GLU A 536 -25.58 -7.35 -7.51
N THR A 537 -25.53 -6.02 -7.43
CA THR A 537 -24.97 -5.27 -6.30
C THR A 537 -25.75 -5.57 -5.02
N ALA A 538 -27.09 -5.47 -5.02
CA ALA A 538 -27.91 -5.79 -3.85
C ALA A 538 -27.70 -7.22 -3.35
N GLN A 539 -27.57 -8.19 -4.27
CA GLN A 539 -27.22 -9.57 -3.89
C GLN A 539 -25.81 -9.68 -3.29
N GLY A 540 -24.82 -8.97 -3.86
CA GLY A 540 -23.47 -8.89 -3.33
C GLY A 540 -23.44 -8.32 -1.91
N MET A 541 -24.16 -7.23 -1.68
CA MET A 541 -24.30 -6.58 -0.39
C MET A 541 -25.02 -7.48 0.64
N THR A 542 -26.04 -8.23 0.22
CA THR A 542 -26.69 -9.23 1.08
C THR A 542 -25.69 -10.30 1.55
N ARG A 543 -24.80 -10.78 0.66
CA ARG A 543 -23.73 -11.72 1.05
C ARG A 543 -22.68 -11.06 1.95
N ALA A 544 -22.35 -9.79 1.71
CA ALA A 544 -21.45 -9.03 2.57
C ALA A 544 -22.01 -8.88 3.99
N ALA A 545 -23.31 -8.57 4.13
CA ALA A 545 -23.98 -8.51 5.43
C ALA A 545 -23.86 -9.83 6.20
N GLN A 546 -24.10 -10.97 5.53
CA GLN A 546 -23.95 -12.30 6.13
C GLN A 546 -22.50 -12.59 6.59
N ALA A 547 -21.51 -12.16 5.82
CA ALA A 547 -20.11 -12.31 6.19
C ALA A 547 -19.73 -11.43 7.39
N LEU A 548 -20.27 -10.20 7.46
CA LEU A 548 -20.08 -9.30 8.59
C LEU A 548 -20.71 -9.86 9.87
N ASP A 549 -21.90 -10.43 9.80
CA ASP A 549 -22.53 -11.12 10.95
C ASP A 549 -21.63 -12.25 11.49
N ALA A 550 -21.03 -13.04 10.60
CA ALA A 550 -20.09 -14.08 10.98
C ALA A 550 -18.80 -13.51 11.62
N MET A 551 -18.28 -12.39 11.09
CA MET A 551 -17.12 -11.71 11.66
C MET A 551 -17.42 -11.11 13.05
N ALA A 552 -18.60 -10.53 13.24
CA ALA A 552 -19.05 -10.04 14.54
C ALA A 552 -19.10 -11.18 15.57
N ALA A 553 -19.64 -12.34 15.18
CA ALA A 553 -19.65 -13.52 16.03
C ALA A 553 -18.23 -14.00 16.39
N MET A 554 -17.32 -14.07 15.42
CA MET A 554 -15.91 -14.45 15.68
C MET A 554 -15.19 -13.46 16.61
N ALA A 555 -15.43 -12.16 16.46
CA ALA A 555 -14.86 -11.14 17.34
C ALA A 555 -15.41 -11.23 18.77
N ALA A 556 -16.70 -11.57 18.92
CA ALA A 556 -17.31 -11.82 20.22
C ALA A 556 -16.72 -13.07 20.90
N ASP A 557 -16.53 -14.16 20.13
CA ASP A 557 -15.92 -15.41 20.63
C ASP A 557 -14.46 -15.19 21.03
N LEU A 558 -13.68 -14.46 20.23
CA LEU A 558 -12.29 -14.13 20.54
C LEU A 558 -12.19 -13.31 21.84
N ASP A 559 -13.05 -12.30 22.02
CA ASP A 559 -13.07 -11.50 23.24
C ASP A 559 -13.50 -12.33 24.47
N ALA A 560 -14.38 -13.32 24.31
CA ALA A 560 -14.74 -14.27 25.37
C ALA A 560 -13.54 -15.14 25.78
N VAL A 561 -12.82 -15.73 24.81
CA VAL A 561 -11.61 -16.54 25.07
C VAL A 561 -10.54 -15.72 25.79
N ILE A 562 -10.32 -14.47 25.36
CA ILE A 562 -9.34 -13.58 25.99
C ILE A 562 -9.74 -13.23 27.42
N ARG A 563 -11.03 -12.98 27.67
CA ARG A 563 -11.54 -12.75 29.02
C ARG A 563 -11.27 -13.95 29.93
N ASP A 564 -11.52 -15.17 29.44
CA ASP A 564 -11.24 -16.39 30.21
C ASP A 564 -9.75 -16.56 30.53
N MET A 565 -8.86 -16.29 29.57
CA MET A 565 -7.40 -16.31 29.79
C MET A 565 -6.94 -15.33 30.87
N THR A 566 -7.61 -14.18 31.03
CA THR A 566 -7.28 -13.20 32.07
C THR A 566 -7.94 -13.47 33.43
N ARG A 567 -8.88 -14.42 33.49
CA ARG A 567 -9.68 -14.69 34.69
C ARG A 567 -9.04 -15.72 35.63
N GLU A 568 -8.15 -16.58 35.13
CA GLU A 568 -7.45 -17.59 35.96
C GLU A 568 -6.46 -16.99 36.98
N ASP A 569 -6.07 -15.72 36.85
CA ASP A 569 -5.16 -15.04 37.79
C ASP A 569 -5.86 -14.38 39.01
N ALA A 570 -7.20 -14.36 39.06
CA ALA A 570 -7.96 -13.63 40.09
C ALA A 570 -8.69 -14.50 41.14
N GLY A 571 -8.42 -15.81 41.20
CA GLY A 571 -9.25 -16.76 41.97
C GLY A 571 -8.51 -17.86 42.72
N GLY A 572 -7.45 -17.53 43.46
CA GLY A 572 -6.82 -18.44 44.42
C GLY A 572 -7.58 -18.55 45.75
N GLU A 573 -8.78 -19.12 45.77
CA GLU A 573 -9.37 -19.72 46.98
C GLU A 573 -9.93 -21.11 46.64
N ALA A 574 -9.26 -22.12 47.17
CA ALA A 574 -9.67 -23.51 47.08
C ALA A 574 -11.01 -23.72 47.80
N ARG A 575 -12.02 -24.25 47.09
CA ARG A 575 -13.17 -24.92 47.72
C ARG A 575 -13.01 -26.43 47.52
N PRO A 576 -13.18 -27.24 48.57
CA PRO A 576 -12.98 -28.68 48.48
C PRO A 576 -14.13 -29.33 47.72
N ALA A 577 -13.78 -30.41 47.01
CA ALA A 577 -14.69 -31.28 46.31
C ALA A 577 -15.60 -32.03 47.30
N GLU A 578 -16.91 -32.02 47.05
CA GLU A 578 -17.82 -33.07 47.48
C GLU A 578 -18.57 -33.62 46.26
N ARG A 579 -18.33 -34.90 45.98
CA ARG A 579 -19.23 -35.77 45.23
C ARG A 579 -19.92 -36.68 46.24
N HIS A 580 -21.25 -36.77 46.18
CA HIS A 580 -22.11 -37.96 46.38
C HIS A 580 -23.56 -37.44 46.42
N ALA A 581 -24.43 -37.73 45.44
CA ALA A 581 -25.16 -38.98 45.16
C ALA A 581 -26.58 -38.99 45.76
N GLY A 582 -27.56 -39.39 44.92
CA GLY A 582 -28.95 -39.72 45.27
C GLY A 582 -29.89 -38.52 45.39
N GLU A 583 -31.18 -38.57 45.09
CA GLU A 583 -32.06 -39.52 44.39
C GLU A 583 -33.44 -38.84 44.37
N HIS A 584 -34.25 -39.15 43.36
CA HIS A 584 -35.72 -39.14 43.36
C HIS A 584 -36.55 -37.99 43.99
N GLY A 585 -37.42 -37.41 43.15
CA GLY A 585 -38.58 -36.64 43.60
C GLY A 585 -39.49 -36.14 42.48
N ASP A 586 -40.23 -37.05 41.85
CA ASP A 586 -41.37 -36.78 40.96
C ASP A 586 -42.44 -35.93 41.67
N LYS A 587 -42.94 -34.84 41.05
CA LYS A 587 -44.37 -34.48 41.05
C LYS A 587 -44.78 -33.65 39.83
N ARG A 588 -45.75 -34.21 39.12
CA ARG A 588 -46.56 -33.66 38.03
C ARG A 588 -47.39 -32.43 38.41
N GLY A 589 -47.59 -31.57 37.40
CA GLY A 589 -48.90 -31.03 36.99
C GLY A 589 -49.38 -29.73 37.64
N ASN A 590 -49.56 -28.66 36.86
CA ASN A 590 -50.83 -28.35 36.18
C ASN A 590 -50.72 -27.00 35.43
N GLY A 591 -51.30 -26.91 34.23
CA GLY A 591 -51.36 -25.67 33.45
C GLY A 591 -52.63 -24.86 33.70
N HIS A 592 -52.62 -23.57 33.37
CA HIS A 592 -53.62 -22.91 32.50
C HIS A 592 -53.32 -21.42 32.25
N ALA A 593 -53.67 -21.04 31.03
CA ALA A 593 -53.76 -19.74 30.37
C ALA A 593 -54.12 -18.48 31.20
N ALA A 594 -53.61 -17.31 30.77
CA ALA A 594 -54.42 -16.22 30.19
C ALA A 594 -53.62 -14.90 30.02
N THR A 595 -53.58 -14.38 28.78
CA THR A 595 -53.52 -12.94 28.42
C THR A 595 -54.96 -12.37 28.57
N PRO A 596 -55.29 -11.04 28.60
CA PRO A 596 -54.63 -9.95 27.88
C PRO A 596 -54.69 -8.50 28.44
N ALA A 597 -54.07 -7.59 27.67
CA ALA A 597 -54.51 -6.23 27.29
C ALA A 597 -54.28 -4.99 28.19
N ARG A 598 -53.42 -4.09 27.65
CA ARG A 598 -53.66 -2.67 27.24
C ARG A 598 -54.03 -1.61 28.30
N THR A 599 -53.34 -0.46 28.30
CA THR A 599 -53.84 0.85 27.78
C THR A 599 -52.85 2.01 28.05
N ALA A 600 -52.60 2.83 27.01
CA ALA A 600 -52.14 4.23 27.09
C ALA A 600 -53.32 5.16 27.50
N PRO A 601 -53.18 6.50 27.69
CA PRO A 601 -53.05 7.44 26.55
C PRO A 601 -52.31 8.78 26.81
N ALA A 602 -52.19 9.54 25.72
CA ALA A 602 -51.52 10.84 25.54
C ALA A 602 -52.33 12.08 25.99
N LYS A 603 -51.65 13.27 26.06
CA LYS A 603 -52.13 14.57 25.51
C LYS A 603 -51.14 15.75 25.73
N ALA A 604 -50.99 16.59 24.69
CA ALA A 604 -50.58 18.02 24.70
C ALA A 604 -51.87 18.91 24.70
N PRO A 605 -51.90 20.29 24.81
CA PRO A 605 -51.10 21.29 24.05
C PRO A 605 -50.84 22.73 24.66
N ALA A 606 -50.07 23.58 23.92
CA ALA A 606 -50.07 25.08 23.77
C ALA A 606 -49.79 26.04 24.99
N SER A 607 -49.21 27.26 24.94
CA SER A 607 -48.62 28.19 23.95
C SER A 607 -48.08 29.51 24.62
N HIS A 608 -47.11 30.23 23.99
CA HIS A 608 -46.67 31.66 24.16
C HIS A 608 -46.01 32.11 25.51
N LYS A 609 -45.01 33.02 25.63
CA LYS A 609 -44.52 34.17 24.82
C LYS A 609 -43.12 34.67 25.33
N ALA A 610 -42.25 35.09 24.40
CA ALA A 610 -41.24 36.18 24.39
C ALA A 610 -40.20 36.40 25.53
N LEU A 611 -38.90 36.46 25.17
CA LEU A 611 -38.01 37.66 25.20
C LEU A 611 -36.57 37.32 24.71
N SER A 612 -36.07 38.06 23.72
CA SER A 612 -34.66 38.21 23.34
C SER A 612 -34.02 39.39 24.11
N PRO A 613 -32.76 39.82 23.86
CA PRO A 613 -31.48 39.10 23.75
C PRO A 613 -30.41 39.72 24.69
N ALA A 614 -29.28 39.04 24.94
CA ALA A 614 -28.07 39.71 25.41
C ALA A 614 -26.80 38.95 25.00
N ALA A 615 -26.08 39.54 24.06
CA ALA A 615 -24.66 39.32 23.87
C ALA A 615 -23.89 39.88 25.09
N SER A 616 -22.98 39.09 25.65
CA SER A 616 -21.61 39.55 25.96
C SER A 616 -20.82 38.48 26.71
N SER A 617 -19.57 38.35 26.31
CA SER A 617 -18.45 37.75 27.04
C SER A 617 -18.47 36.24 27.30
N SER A 618 -17.84 35.49 26.41
CA SER A 618 -16.77 34.57 26.86
C SER A 618 -15.82 34.25 25.70
N SER A 619 -15.06 35.27 25.31
CA SER A 619 -13.76 35.18 24.61
C SER A 619 -12.71 34.30 25.36
N GLY A 620 -13.08 33.57 26.41
CA GLY A 620 -12.20 32.75 27.23
C GLY A 620 -12.35 31.23 27.01
N ARG A 621 -13.29 30.78 26.17
CA ARG A 621 -13.51 29.32 25.96
C ARG A 621 -12.93 28.76 24.67
N ALA A 622 -12.44 29.62 23.76
CA ALA A 622 -11.78 29.22 22.52
C ALA A 622 -10.26 29.01 22.67
N GLN A 623 -9.62 29.48 23.75
CA GLN A 623 -8.18 29.33 23.98
C GLN A 623 -7.80 28.10 24.83
N GLN A 624 -8.77 27.38 25.41
CA GLN A 624 -8.49 26.26 26.33
C GLN A 624 -8.47 24.88 25.65
N LYS A 625 -8.53 24.82 24.30
CA LYS A 625 -8.42 23.57 23.52
C LYS A 625 -7.19 23.51 22.61
N LEU A 626 -6.25 24.45 22.77
CA LEU A 626 -5.04 24.59 21.92
C LEU A 626 -3.74 24.14 22.62
N SER A 627 -3.78 23.57 23.82
CA SER A 627 -2.58 23.35 24.65
C SER A 627 -2.06 21.90 24.75
N ASP A 628 -2.54 20.95 23.94
CA ASP A 628 -2.10 19.55 24.01
C ASP A 628 -1.33 19.07 22.75
N ARG A 629 -0.46 19.94 22.21
CA ARG A 629 0.30 19.71 20.97
C ARG A 629 1.79 19.38 21.18
N SER A 630 2.16 18.87 22.36
CA SER A 630 3.57 18.65 22.72
C SER A 630 4.15 17.25 22.39
N GLY A 631 3.45 16.44 21.58
CA GLY A 631 3.70 14.98 21.48
C GLY A 631 4.20 14.40 20.15
N LEU A 632 4.05 15.05 18.99
CA LEU A 632 4.47 14.45 17.71
C LEU A 632 5.98 14.55 17.53
N LYS A 633 6.73 13.50 17.88
CA LYS A 633 8.17 13.35 17.60
C LYS A 633 8.40 12.20 16.64
N SER A 634 9.23 12.40 15.61
CA SER A 634 9.68 11.31 14.75
C SER A 634 10.46 10.26 15.55
N ALA A 635 10.22 8.98 15.31
CA ALA A 635 10.79 7.87 16.09
C ALA A 635 12.32 7.72 15.98
N ASP A 636 12.95 8.30 14.94
CA ASP A 636 14.41 8.25 14.73
C ASP A 636 15.02 9.67 14.71
N PRO A 637 15.71 10.09 15.80
CA PRO A 637 16.39 11.39 15.88
C PRO A 637 17.54 11.56 14.87
N GLY A 638 18.03 10.48 14.25
CA GLY A 638 19.11 10.48 13.25
C GLY A 638 18.64 10.34 11.80
N GLY A 639 17.33 10.36 11.55
CA GLY A 639 16.73 10.21 10.22
C GLY A 639 17.02 11.36 9.26
N ILE A 640 16.88 11.12 7.94
CA ILE A 640 17.08 12.12 6.88
C ILE A 640 16.00 13.23 6.91
N MET A 641 14.88 12.97 7.58
CA MET A 641 13.76 13.88 7.75
C MET A 641 13.24 13.83 9.20
N GLN A 642 12.91 14.98 9.77
CA GLN A 642 12.37 15.12 11.12
C GLN A 642 11.05 15.86 11.07
N TRP A 643 10.16 15.53 12.01
CA TRP A 643 8.93 16.30 12.20
C TRP A 643 9.26 17.71 12.69
N ALA A 644 8.58 18.71 12.13
CA ALA A 644 8.67 20.11 12.52
C ALA A 644 7.26 20.72 12.49
N ASP A 645 6.99 21.69 13.36
CA ASP A 645 5.65 22.31 13.47
C ASP A 645 5.17 22.95 12.16
N ASP A 646 6.08 23.32 11.27
CA ASP A 646 5.76 23.88 9.97
C ASP A 646 5.31 22.84 8.91
N LEU A 647 5.40 21.55 9.23
CA LEU A 647 4.81 20.44 8.47
C LEU A 647 3.39 20.09 8.93
N SER A 648 2.90 20.64 10.05
CA SER A 648 1.52 20.43 10.46
C SER A 648 0.54 21.15 9.54
N VAL A 649 -0.53 20.47 9.13
CA VAL A 649 -1.70 21.07 8.47
C VAL A 649 -2.84 21.35 9.45
N ASN A 650 -2.58 21.25 10.75
CA ASN A 650 -3.55 21.48 11.82
C ASN A 650 -4.80 20.59 11.74
N ILE A 651 -4.66 19.39 11.16
CA ILE A 651 -5.68 18.35 11.14
C ILE A 651 -5.02 17.11 11.74
N ARG A 652 -5.41 16.72 12.96
CA ARG A 652 -4.71 15.69 13.75
C ARG A 652 -4.50 14.38 12.99
N GLU A 653 -5.52 13.91 12.29
CA GLU A 653 -5.46 12.67 11.52
C GLU A 653 -4.43 12.75 10.37
N ILE A 654 -4.42 13.87 9.65
CA ILE A 654 -3.47 14.09 8.57
C ILE A 654 -2.05 14.27 9.11
N ASP A 655 -1.87 14.99 10.21
CA ASP A 655 -0.56 15.17 10.84
C ASP A 655 0.03 13.82 11.33
N GLU A 656 -0.82 12.92 11.86
CA GLU A 656 -0.41 11.56 12.24
C GLU A 656 0.03 10.73 11.01
N GLN A 657 -0.70 10.85 9.89
CA GLN A 657 -0.34 10.19 8.63
C GLN A 657 0.96 10.76 8.03
N HIS A 658 1.15 12.09 8.04
CA HIS A 658 2.38 12.74 7.60
C HIS A 658 3.58 12.27 8.44
N LEU A 659 3.42 12.13 9.77
CA LEU A 659 4.48 11.62 10.65
C LEU A 659 4.85 10.16 10.30
N ARG A 660 3.87 9.34 9.91
CA ARG A 660 4.11 7.97 9.45
C ARG A 660 4.84 7.92 8.12
N LEU A 661 4.51 8.80 7.17
CA LEU A 661 5.25 8.93 5.91
C LEU A 661 6.73 9.30 6.15
N ILE A 662 7.00 10.21 7.08
CA ILE A 662 8.37 10.58 7.49
C ILE A 662 9.11 9.37 8.09
N ASP A 663 8.46 8.56 8.94
CA ASP A 663 9.03 7.33 9.51
C ASP A 663 9.40 6.31 8.42
N LEU A 664 8.54 6.13 7.41
CA LEU A 664 8.78 5.21 6.28
C LEU A 664 9.95 5.68 5.40
N ILE A 665 10.05 6.98 5.13
CA ILE A 665 11.20 7.57 4.41
C ILE A 665 12.51 7.36 5.20
N ASN A 666 12.48 7.56 6.52
CA ASN A 666 13.66 7.32 7.37
C ASN A 666 14.04 5.84 7.43
N LYS A 667 13.07 4.92 7.47
CA LYS A 667 13.32 3.47 7.37
C LYS A 667 13.94 3.09 6.02
N LEU A 668 13.46 3.67 4.92
CA LEU A 668 14.02 3.44 3.58
C LEU A 668 15.48 3.90 3.52
N HIS A 669 15.75 5.12 4.01
CA HIS A 669 17.10 5.68 4.09
C HIS A 669 18.05 4.81 4.92
N ASN A 670 17.60 4.34 6.09
CA ASN A 670 18.40 3.48 6.95
C ASN A 670 18.64 2.09 6.33
N ALA A 671 17.65 1.51 5.65
CA ALA A 671 17.82 0.25 4.92
C ALA A 671 18.89 0.39 3.82
N MET A 672 18.89 1.52 3.10
CA MET A 672 19.89 1.83 2.07
C MET A 672 21.30 2.07 2.67
N ARG A 673 21.41 2.81 3.78
CA ARG A 673 22.70 3.16 4.41
C ARG A 673 23.39 1.98 5.09
N THR A 674 22.63 1.04 5.65
CA THR A 674 23.16 -0.09 6.43
C THR A 674 23.52 -1.31 5.58
N GLY A 675 23.32 -1.26 4.26
CA GLY A 675 23.62 -2.38 3.36
C GLY A 675 22.75 -3.60 3.59
N LYS A 676 21.58 -3.45 4.25
CA LYS A 676 20.57 -4.51 4.34
C LYS A 676 20.12 -4.79 2.90
N GLY A 677 20.28 -6.05 2.45
CA GLY A 677 20.20 -6.42 1.02
C GLY A 677 18.93 -5.92 0.30
N MET A 678 19.00 -5.83 -1.03
CA MET A 678 18.00 -5.24 -1.94
C MET A 678 16.53 -5.57 -1.60
N GLN A 679 16.24 -6.79 -1.15
CA GLN A 679 14.89 -7.20 -0.73
C GLN A 679 14.32 -6.37 0.44
N ALA A 680 15.14 -5.99 1.43
CA ALA A 680 14.70 -5.17 2.55
C ALA A 680 14.35 -3.74 2.10
N THR A 681 15.10 -3.20 1.14
CA THR A 681 14.83 -1.88 0.55
C THR A 681 13.56 -1.89 -0.29
N ILE A 682 13.34 -2.92 -1.11
CA ILE A 682 12.11 -3.07 -1.91
C ILE A 682 10.88 -3.15 -1.01
N LYS A 683 10.94 -3.95 0.06
CA LYS A 683 9.81 -4.10 1.00
C LYS A 683 9.39 -2.76 1.66
N VAL A 684 10.37 -1.92 2.01
CA VAL A 684 10.07 -0.60 2.60
C VAL A 684 9.55 0.38 1.53
N LEU A 685 10.00 0.25 0.28
CA LEU A 685 9.49 1.04 -0.83
C LEU A 685 8.03 0.69 -1.17
N GLU A 686 7.67 -0.59 -1.14
CA GLU A 686 6.28 -1.07 -1.27
C GLU A 686 5.40 -0.52 -0.13
N GLU A 687 5.85 -0.60 1.12
CA GLU A 687 5.12 -0.04 2.28
C GLU A 687 4.93 1.49 2.14
N LEU A 688 5.93 2.21 1.63
CA LEU A 688 5.84 3.65 1.39
C LEU A 688 4.82 3.99 0.29
N LYS A 689 4.80 3.22 -0.80
CA LYS A 689 3.85 3.39 -1.90
C LYS A 689 2.41 3.19 -1.41
N ASP A 690 2.15 2.05 -0.77
CA ASP A 690 0.80 1.69 -0.31
C ASP A 690 0.29 2.69 0.72
N TYR A 691 1.16 3.13 1.63
CA TYR A 691 0.79 4.12 2.63
C TYR A 691 0.54 5.53 2.04
N THR A 692 1.26 5.89 0.97
CA THR A 692 1.01 7.13 0.23
C THR A 692 -0.37 7.12 -0.42
N VAL A 693 -0.75 6.00 -1.06
CA VAL A 693 -2.08 5.87 -1.68
C VAL A 693 -3.17 5.96 -0.62
N PHE A 694 -2.97 5.31 0.53
CA PHE A 694 -3.87 5.42 1.67
C PHE A 694 -4.03 6.89 2.12
N HIS A 695 -2.92 7.57 2.36
CA HIS A 695 -2.92 8.98 2.80
C HIS A 695 -3.68 9.89 1.82
N PHE A 696 -3.42 9.78 0.52
CA PHE A 696 -4.13 10.56 -0.50
C PHE A 696 -5.63 10.24 -0.55
N SER A 697 -6.01 8.97 -0.39
CA SER A 697 -7.43 8.60 -0.35
C SER A 697 -8.16 9.23 0.85
N THR A 698 -7.47 9.39 1.99
CA THR A 698 -8.02 10.12 3.15
C THR A 698 -8.23 11.59 2.82
N GLU A 699 -7.24 12.27 2.24
CA GLU A 699 -7.38 13.68 1.86
C GLU A 699 -8.47 13.90 0.81
N GLU A 700 -8.55 13.03 -0.21
CA GLU A 700 -9.56 13.09 -1.27
C GLU A 700 -10.97 12.88 -0.73
N ALA A 701 -11.16 11.93 0.18
CA ALA A 701 -12.44 11.74 0.87
C ALA A 701 -12.83 12.97 1.70
N MET A 702 -11.87 13.60 2.39
CA MET A 702 -12.12 14.86 3.11
C MET A 702 -12.51 16.00 2.16
N PHE A 703 -11.89 16.07 0.97
CA PHE A 703 -12.25 17.08 -0.05
C PHE A 703 -13.67 16.88 -0.58
N GLU A 704 -14.08 15.63 -0.82
CA GLU A 704 -15.44 15.29 -1.27
C GLU A 704 -16.48 15.63 -0.20
N GLU A 705 -16.23 15.23 1.05
CA GLU A 705 -17.14 15.46 2.17
C GLU A 705 -17.37 16.96 2.44
N HIS A 706 -16.32 17.76 2.34
CA HIS A 706 -16.37 19.18 2.68
C HIS A 706 -16.47 20.10 1.46
N ALA A 707 -16.61 19.54 0.25
CA ALA A 707 -16.70 20.26 -1.02
C ALA A 707 -15.54 21.26 -1.25
N TYR A 708 -14.30 20.79 -1.10
CA TYR A 708 -13.12 21.63 -1.31
C TYR A 708 -12.92 21.97 -2.79
N SER A 709 -12.99 23.26 -3.13
CA SER A 709 -12.92 23.74 -4.53
C SER A 709 -11.57 23.49 -5.22
N GLY A 710 -10.51 23.20 -4.47
CA GLY A 710 -9.18 22.89 -4.99
C GLY A 710 -8.98 21.40 -5.36
N MET A 711 -9.97 20.54 -5.12
CA MET A 711 -9.85 19.08 -5.25
C MET A 711 -9.26 18.60 -6.58
N ILE A 712 -9.74 19.11 -7.71
CA ILE A 712 -9.32 18.66 -9.05
C ILE A 712 -7.80 18.80 -9.25
N ASN A 713 -7.24 19.94 -8.85
CA ASN A 713 -5.80 20.19 -8.97
C ASN A 713 -4.97 19.36 -7.97
N HIS A 714 -5.56 19.05 -6.81
CA HIS A 714 -4.92 18.28 -5.75
C HIS A 714 -4.84 16.79 -6.12
N VAL A 715 -5.94 16.19 -6.61
CA VAL A 715 -5.99 14.81 -7.15
C VAL A 715 -5.02 14.63 -8.33
N ALA A 716 -4.88 15.65 -9.19
CA ALA A 716 -3.92 15.61 -10.29
C ALA A 716 -2.45 15.56 -9.80
N ALA A 717 -2.14 16.26 -8.71
CA ALA A 717 -0.82 16.21 -8.08
C ALA A 717 -0.54 14.84 -7.43
N HIS A 718 -1.55 14.23 -6.80
CA HIS A 718 -1.47 12.88 -6.23
C HIS A 718 -1.15 11.83 -7.31
N LYS A 719 -1.92 11.81 -8.40
CA LYS A 719 -1.70 10.88 -9.53
C LYS A 719 -0.29 11.03 -10.12
N SER A 720 0.19 12.25 -10.25
CA SER A 720 1.55 12.54 -10.75
C SER A 720 2.64 11.96 -9.83
N PHE A 721 2.46 12.03 -8.51
CA PHE A 721 3.40 11.46 -7.55
C PHE A 721 3.40 9.94 -7.56
N VAL A 722 2.22 9.31 -7.48
CA VAL A 722 2.08 7.84 -7.48
C VAL A 722 2.72 7.24 -8.73
N ASN A 723 2.46 7.82 -9.91
CA ASN A 723 3.07 7.36 -11.16
C ASN A 723 4.60 7.43 -11.13
N LYS A 724 5.17 8.47 -10.50
CA LYS A 724 6.62 8.64 -10.40
C LYS A 724 7.25 7.64 -9.43
N VAL A 725 6.55 7.30 -8.34
CA VAL A 725 6.97 6.25 -7.40
C VAL A 725 6.93 4.87 -8.05
N ILE A 726 5.90 4.56 -8.84
CA ILE A 726 5.79 3.33 -9.64
C ILE A 726 6.93 3.24 -10.67
N GLU A 727 7.25 4.34 -11.36
CA GLU A 727 8.37 4.40 -12.30
C GLU A 727 9.72 4.09 -11.61
N PHE A 728 9.94 4.59 -10.38
CA PHE A 728 11.14 4.26 -9.61
C PHE A 728 11.16 2.79 -9.20
N GLU A 729 10.05 2.24 -8.75
CA GLU A 729 9.89 0.83 -8.37
C GLU A 729 10.23 -0.10 -9.55
N GLU A 730 9.66 0.14 -10.73
CA GLU A 730 9.93 -0.64 -11.95
C GLU A 730 11.40 -0.57 -12.38
N ARG A 731 12.03 0.60 -12.26
CA ARG A 731 13.46 0.78 -12.59
C ARG A 731 14.38 0.02 -11.62
N ILE A 732 13.99 -0.06 -10.35
CA ILE A 732 14.72 -0.82 -9.31
C ILE A 732 14.53 -2.32 -9.50
N LEU A 733 13.30 -2.78 -9.74
CA LEU A 733 12.96 -4.19 -9.96
C LEU A 733 13.57 -4.76 -11.24
N SER A 734 13.68 -3.95 -12.30
CA SER A 734 14.30 -4.35 -13.57
C SER A 734 15.84 -4.36 -13.54
N GLY A 735 16.46 -4.04 -12.41
CA GLY A 735 17.92 -3.97 -12.27
C GLY A 735 18.59 -2.85 -13.06
N LYS A 736 17.79 -1.96 -13.68
CA LYS A 736 18.26 -0.82 -14.49
C LYS A 736 18.68 0.38 -13.64
N ALA A 737 18.31 0.41 -12.36
CA ALA A 737 18.73 1.43 -11.40
C ALA A 737 18.97 0.83 -10.01
N ALA A 738 20.06 1.22 -9.35
CA ALA A 738 20.17 1.03 -7.91
C ALA A 738 19.28 2.07 -7.20
N VAL A 739 18.79 1.77 -6.00
CA VAL A 739 18.17 2.80 -5.15
C VAL A 739 19.29 3.79 -4.78
N THR A 740 19.24 5.00 -5.35
CA THR A 740 20.29 6.02 -5.17
C THR A 740 19.82 7.13 -4.23
N MET A 741 20.76 7.97 -3.77
CA MET A 741 20.44 9.19 -3.01
C MET A 741 19.50 10.13 -3.77
N GLU A 742 19.40 10.00 -5.11
CA GLU A 742 18.47 10.74 -5.96
C GLU A 742 17.00 10.41 -5.64
N VAL A 743 16.67 9.12 -5.43
CA VAL A 743 15.31 8.67 -5.04
C VAL A 743 14.95 9.21 -3.66
N MET A 744 15.91 9.18 -2.73
CA MET A 744 15.72 9.69 -1.37
C MET A 744 15.49 11.21 -1.36
N ASN A 745 16.25 11.97 -2.16
CA ASN A 745 16.07 13.41 -2.27
C ASN A 745 14.74 13.76 -2.94
N PHE A 746 14.33 13.01 -3.97
CA PHE A 746 13.03 13.20 -4.61
C PHE A 746 11.88 13.00 -3.62
N LEU A 747 11.85 11.88 -2.89
CA LEU A 747 10.79 11.57 -1.92
C LEU A 747 10.72 12.61 -0.80
N LYS A 748 11.88 13.02 -0.28
CA LYS A 748 11.98 14.06 0.74
C LYS A 748 11.48 15.41 0.23
N ASP A 749 12.01 15.88 -0.90
CA ASP A 749 11.69 17.20 -1.44
C ASP A 749 10.22 17.29 -1.86
N TRP A 750 9.69 16.20 -2.41
CA TRP A 750 8.28 16.12 -2.77
C TRP A 750 7.40 16.17 -1.52
N LEU A 751 7.64 15.33 -0.52
CA LEU A 751 6.83 15.29 0.70
C LEU A 751 6.83 16.65 1.41
N VAL A 752 7.98 17.31 1.52
CA VAL A 752 8.06 18.66 2.11
C VAL A 752 7.29 19.68 1.29
N LYS A 753 7.42 19.68 -0.04
CA LYS A 753 6.72 20.64 -0.91
C LYS A 753 5.21 20.39 -0.96
N HIS A 754 4.80 19.14 -0.89
CA HIS A 754 3.40 18.74 -0.87
C HIS A 754 2.75 19.20 0.43
N ILE A 755 3.29 18.79 1.57
CA ILE A 755 2.77 19.18 2.89
C ILE A 755 2.76 20.71 3.08
N LYS A 756 3.89 21.39 2.79
CA LYS A 756 4.00 22.83 3.02
C LYS A 756 3.31 23.69 1.97
N GLY A 757 3.18 23.19 0.75
CA GLY A 757 2.76 23.99 -0.41
C GLY A 757 1.38 23.65 -0.95
N VAL A 758 0.99 22.38 -0.86
CA VAL A 758 -0.26 21.85 -1.41
C VAL A 758 -1.24 21.61 -0.26
N ASP A 759 -0.84 20.87 0.77
CA ASP A 759 -1.75 20.43 1.84
C ASP A 759 -2.07 21.58 2.80
N LYS A 760 -1.06 22.43 3.06
CA LYS A 760 -1.22 23.68 3.81
C LYS A 760 -2.32 24.60 3.24
N LYS A 761 -2.64 24.50 1.94
CA LYS A 761 -3.64 25.37 1.30
C LYS A 761 -5.07 25.01 1.68
N TYR A 762 -5.35 23.74 1.96
CA TYR A 762 -6.68 23.34 2.42
C TYR A 762 -6.82 23.48 3.95
N SER A 763 -5.71 23.49 4.71
CA SER A 763 -5.72 23.61 6.18
C SER A 763 -6.67 24.71 6.69
N GLY A 764 -6.59 25.92 6.14
CA GLY A 764 -7.48 27.03 6.53
C GLY A 764 -8.96 26.74 6.25
N PHE A 765 -9.25 26.13 5.09
CA PHE A 765 -10.62 25.81 4.67
C PHE A 765 -11.32 24.81 5.60
N PHE A 766 -10.59 23.81 6.08
CA PHE A 766 -11.09 22.79 6.99
C PHE A 766 -11.17 23.29 8.44
N ASN A 767 -10.17 24.03 8.90
CA ASN A 767 -10.18 24.62 10.24
C ASN A 767 -11.33 25.62 10.43
N ASP A 768 -11.65 26.43 9.41
CA ASP A 768 -12.80 27.34 9.40
C ASP A 768 -14.15 26.60 9.52
N ARG A 769 -14.17 25.30 9.19
CA ARG A 769 -15.33 24.40 9.31
C ARG A 769 -15.30 23.54 10.57
N GLY A 770 -14.32 23.74 11.44
CA GLY A 770 -14.23 23.03 12.72
C GLY A 770 -13.52 21.68 12.67
N VAL A 771 -12.83 21.36 11.57
CA VAL A 771 -12.03 20.14 11.41
C VAL A 771 -10.59 20.45 11.81
N TYR A 772 -10.06 19.78 12.85
CA TYR A 772 -8.76 20.07 13.49
C TYR A 772 -7.96 18.82 13.87
#